data_AF-A0A938ALD4-F1
#
_entry.id   AF-A0A938ALD4-F1
#
_cell.length_a   1.000
_cell.length_b   1.000
_cell.length_c   1.000
_cell.angle_alpha   90.00
_cell.angle_beta   90.00
_cell.angle_gamma   90.00
#
_symmetry.space_group_name_H-M   'P 1'
#
loop_
_entity.id
_entity.type
_entity.pdbx_description
1 polymer ?
#
loop_
_entity_poly.entity_id
_entity_poly.type
_entity_poly.pdbx_seq_one_letter_code
_entity_poly.pdbx_strand_id
1 'polypeptide(L)'
;MYYLYVNPTTGVAPGATVSVLIPWWAHINRDKNVSLDEFVDWWNAGRIYVLDDQTALNESYQASLDIIKSRAKNSDIKLAYLSDGPQPTCTPKRSTDQFTNVCVATELAAFRAGPVNVGGNPAKTIDNSLGKHIPYQLNEYTLASVDKPSVGGVLRNLGVNYNVSNVDQVYLPIAMAPINGPADAGYMGTTLNVSDFRKAMQNFAGADANGNPPVNQQTKQYDPSLLKWPIYNNPQKDPTKLDSPRRYPNAGIRVPSTFAAFAFYASPGMFVDQNKIVPEIVPLPNPYKFLPPDESWRTLPITFRNVLVNWENCVEKPNTALCPLVPWYAVIAGIFDFNYNTYLATCSPKDTPYLLPIRTSRSAKLPSLEAYLQFVHGWVPFRVGPNCGTAQVPDLPPVEFPPSQWGYTVINYQQLQYDFMNFANDPVLKPVEGRQFNKYVEFIHGPQPNFLDASAYAYSIDDLQSFQHFPGDGLVFTIGGGNGLPNQNKIPPKPPLPAQWYFFTVTFGGLPNPPKQPFVRWKKFGICKSTPDWEFVNRSNPDGIGLDVRLLPQQPQGCVISAEDEKGKIYRFKILKYDMSPPLFPIHAWPNFKPEAPKVFDPNVIDCSVSPPDTAGWCAQINQLAKAAVGNTPPQYSISTPVPIGNTP
;
A
#
# COMPACT_ATOMS: atom_id res chain seq x y z
N MET A 1 11.85 10.93 15.04
CA MET A 1 11.69 9.47 14.79
C MET A 1 12.74 8.73 15.59
N TYR A 2 12.45 7.50 16.00
CA TYR A 2 13.30 6.68 16.85
C TYR A 2 13.37 5.25 16.29
N TYR A 3 14.50 4.58 16.48
CA TYR A 3 14.67 3.16 16.16
C TYR A 3 14.72 2.33 17.44
N LEU A 4 14.07 1.18 17.42
CA LEU A 4 14.18 0.14 18.44
C LEU A 4 14.79 -1.09 17.78
N TYR A 5 16.03 -1.43 18.13
CA TYR A 5 16.66 -2.66 17.66
C TYR A 5 16.28 -3.81 18.59
N VAL A 6 15.88 -4.94 18.00
CA VAL A 6 15.53 -6.18 18.69
C VAL A 6 16.50 -7.25 18.24
N ASN A 7 17.25 -7.82 19.19
CA ASN A 7 18.29 -8.82 18.92
C ASN A 7 19.25 -8.46 17.76
N PRO A 8 19.79 -7.23 17.69
CA PRO A 8 20.66 -6.82 16.58
C PRO A 8 21.89 -7.71 16.40
N THR A 9 22.39 -8.38 17.44
CA THR A 9 23.58 -9.23 17.36
C THR A 9 23.28 -10.72 17.30
N THR A 10 22.20 -11.20 17.91
CA THR A 10 21.83 -12.63 17.86
C THR A 10 20.81 -12.99 16.79
N GLY A 11 20.05 -12.01 16.26
CA GLY A 11 18.98 -12.23 15.31
C GLY A 11 17.82 -13.07 15.85
N VAL A 12 17.03 -13.65 14.93
CA VAL A 12 15.92 -14.57 15.21
C VAL A 12 16.11 -15.83 14.37
N ALA A 13 16.29 -16.97 15.03
CA ALA A 13 16.52 -18.25 14.35
C ALA A 13 15.23 -18.80 13.69
N PRO A 14 15.32 -19.70 12.68
CA PRO A 14 14.16 -20.39 12.13
C PRO A 14 13.33 -21.09 13.21
N GLY A 15 12.01 -20.92 13.17
CA GLY A 15 11.09 -21.50 14.17
C GLY A 15 11.17 -20.84 15.56
N ALA A 16 11.84 -19.70 15.70
CA ALA A 16 11.85 -18.89 16.91
C ALA A 16 11.00 -17.62 16.73
N THR A 17 10.65 -17.00 17.85
CA THR A 17 9.97 -15.71 17.88
C THR A 17 10.72 -14.73 18.76
N VAL A 18 10.48 -13.45 18.54
CA VAL A 18 10.79 -12.40 19.52
C VAL A 18 9.49 -11.72 19.91
N SER A 19 9.36 -11.39 21.19
CA SER A 19 8.19 -10.68 21.69
C SER A 19 8.64 -9.52 22.55
N VAL A 20 8.19 -8.34 22.19
CA VAL A 20 8.56 -7.07 22.82
C VAL A 20 7.27 -6.40 23.28
N LEU A 21 7.25 -6.01 24.55
CA LEU A 21 6.24 -5.11 25.08
C LEU A 21 6.72 -3.68 24.86
N ILE A 22 6.00 -2.93 24.03
CA ILE A 22 6.24 -1.50 23.83
C ILE A 22 5.26 -0.67 24.69
N PRO A 23 5.76 0.20 25.57
CA PRO A 23 4.88 1.03 26.39
C PRO A 23 4.17 2.06 25.51
N TRP A 24 3.05 2.59 25.99
CA TRP A 24 2.31 3.65 25.28
C TRP A 24 3.22 4.81 24.92
N TRP A 25 3.92 5.33 25.92
CA TRP A 25 4.93 6.37 25.78
C TRP A 25 6.17 5.98 26.58
N ALA A 26 7.32 6.57 26.27
CA ALA A 26 8.49 6.46 27.13
C ALA A 26 9.03 7.85 27.47
N HIS A 27 9.29 8.10 28.76
CA HIS A 27 9.96 9.32 29.22
C HIS A 27 11.44 9.21 28.89
N ILE A 28 11.95 10.11 28.06
CA ILE A 28 13.38 10.16 27.74
C ILE A 28 14.00 11.41 28.34
N ASN A 29 15.25 11.30 28.75
CA ASN A 29 15.98 12.45 29.27
C ASN A 29 16.09 13.52 28.17
N ARG A 30 15.60 14.72 28.46
CA ARG A 30 15.61 15.84 27.52
C ARG A 30 17.05 16.26 27.27
N ASP A 31 17.40 16.46 26.01
CA ASP A 31 18.60 17.21 25.68
C ASP A 31 18.47 18.64 26.25
N LYS A 32 19.58 19.33 26.53
CA LYS A 32 19.57 20.75 26.93
C LYS A 32 19.04 21.68 25.83
N ASN A 33 18.72 21.13 24.65
CA ASN A 33 18.00 21.80 23.58
C ASN A 33 16.48 21.68 23.75
N VAL A 34 15.85 22.82 24.02
CA VAL A 34 14.42 22.97 24.36
C VAL A 34 13.44 22.61 23.22
N SER A 35 13.93 22.30 22.02
CA SER A 35 13.12 22.05 20.82
C SER A 35 12.81 20.58 20.55
N LEU A 36 13.11 19.67 21.48
CA LEU A 36 12.92 18.23 21.31
C LEU A 36 11.85 17.67 22.24
N ASP A 37 11.15 16.63 21.74
CA ASP A 37 10.13 15.90 22.48
C ASP A 37 10.73 15.18 23.68
N GLU A 38 10.07 15.28 24.84
CA GLU A 38 10.41 14.55 26.08
C GLU A 38 9.90 13.11 26.07
N PHE A 39 9.07 12.78 25.09
CA PHE A 39 8.35 11.51 25.03
C PHE A 39 8.49 10.85 23.66
N VAL A 40 8.59 9.53 23.67
CA VAL A 40 8.47 8.69 22.46
C VAL A 40 7.09 8.05 22.45
N ASP A 41 6.32 8.15 21.36
CA ASP A 41 5.00 7.54 21.19
C ASP A 41 5.03 6.26 20.34
N TRP A 42 5.29 5.11 20.98
CA TRP A 42 5.50 3.85 20.24
C TRP A 42 4.26 3.32 19.50
N TRP A 43 3.08 3.87 19.80
CA TRP A 43 1.79 3.33 19.38
C TRP A 43 1.19 4.05 18.15
N ASN A 44 1.69 5.24 17.80
CA ASN A 44 1.13 6.06 16.74
C ASN A 44 2.05 6.02 15.50
N ALA A 45 1.63 5.34 14.43
CA ALA A 45 2.32 5.27 13.13
C ALA A 45 3.80 4.82 13.19
N GLY A 46 4.03 3.59 13.63
CA GLY A 46 5.34 2.93 13.66
C GLY A 46 5.70 2.21 12.36
N ARG A 47 7.01 1.96 12.17
CA ARG A 47 7.59 1.19 11.06
C ARG A 47 8.43 0.04 11.59
N ILE A 48 8.33 -1.12 10.94
CA ILE A 48 9.18 -2.28 11.20
C ILE A 48 9.97 -2.60 9.95
N TYR A 49 11.29 -2.60 10.12
CA TYR A 49 12.26 -3.00 9.10
C TYR A 49 12.71 -4.42 9.40
N VAL A 50 12.45 -5.33 8.47
CA VAL A 50 12.86 -6.73 8.58
C VAL A 50 13.98 -7.01 7.59
N LEU A 51 15.04 -7.63 8.08
CA LEU A 51 16.25 -7.96 7.34
C LEU A 51 16.57 -9.45 7.55
N ASP A 52 16.93 -10.16 6.48
CA ASP A 52 17.44 -11.54 6.54
C ASP A 52 18.97 -11.61 6.34
N ASP A 53 19.63 -10.46 6.25
CA ASP A 53 21.09 -10.35 6.15
C ASP A 53 21.68 -9.73 7.43
N GLN A 54 22.45 -10.53 8.18
CA GLN A 54 23.08 -10.10 9.43
C GLN A 54 24.10 -8.98 9.19
N THR A 55 24.74 -8.90 8.02
CA THR A 55 25.68 -7.80 7.71
C THR A 55 24.93 -6.49 7.62
N ALA A 56 23.77 -6.48 6.95
CA ALA A 56 22.89 -5.32 6.86
C ALA A 56 22.41 -4.84 8.23
N LEU A 57 21.93 -5.75 9.08
CA LEU A 57 21.48 -5.43 10.43
C LEU A 57 22.62 -4.90 11.30
N ASN A 58 23.77 -5.60 11.28
CA ASN A 58 24.97 -5.19 12.01
C ASN A 58 25.43 -3.82 11.58
N GLU A 59 25.42 -3.53 10.30
CA GLU A 59 25.85 -2.25 9.78
C GLU A 59 24.96 -1.10 10.26
N SER A 60 23.64 -1.26 10.15
CA SER A 60 22.68 -0.26 10.66
C SER A 60 22.90 -0.03 12.16
N TYR A 61 23.05 -1.12 12.93
CA TYR A 61 23.25 -1.05 14.36
C TYR A 61 24.62 -0.44 14.75
N GLN A 62 25.71 -0.85 14.08
CA GLN A 62 27.04 -0.31 14.31
C GLN A 62 27.14 1.16 13.90
N ALA A 63 26.47 1.59 12.83
CA ALA A 63 26.38 3.01 12.50
C ALA A 63 25.82 3.81 13.67
N SER A 64 24.74 3.33 14.30
CA SER A 64 24.20 3.95 15.52
C SER A 64 25.19 3.91 16.70
N LEU A 65 25.98 2.84 16.87
CA LEU A 65 26.99 2.73 17.94
C LEU A 65 28.26 3.58 17.70
N ASP A 66 28.75 3.66 16.48
CA ASP A 66 29.97 4.40 16.12
C ASP A 66 29.75 5.91 16.24
N ILE A 67 28.52 6.36 15.99
CA ILE A 67 28.12 7.73 16.29
C ILE A 67 28.28 8.04 17.80
N ILE A 68 27.98 7.08 18.69
CA ILE A 68 28.19 7.24 20.14
C ILE A 68 29.68 7.27 20.47
N LYS A 69 30.46 6.32 19.96
CA LYS A 69 31.89 6.17 20.29
C LYS A 69 32.75 7.34 19.79
N SER A 70 32.45 7.86 18.60
CA SER A 70 33.26 8.90 17.95
C SER A 70 33.18 10.27 18.63
N ARG A 71 32.29 10.47 19.61
CA ARG A 71 31.98 11.80 20.16
C ARG A 71 31.75 11.74 21.67
N ALA A 72 32.83 11.85 22.44
CA ALA A 72 32.92 11.73 23.90
C ALA A 72 32.04 12.68 24.76
N LYS A 73 31.03 13.38 24.20
CA LYS A 73 30.16 14.31 24.93
C LYS A 73 28.67 14.24 24.62
N ASN A 74 28.21 13.36 23.72
CA ASN A 74 26.78 13.26 23.40
C ASN A 74 26.23 11.88 23.80
N SER A 75 25.69 11.81 25.02
CA SER A 75 24.90 10.69 25.55
C SER A 75 23.53 10.51 24.86
N ASP A 76 23.17 11.37 23.91
CA ASP A 76 21.76 11.67 23.61
C ASP A 76 21.24 10.95 22.35
N ILE A 77 22.01 10.00 21.82
CA ILE A 77 21.64 9.23 20.61
C ILE A 77 21.11 7.86 20.96
N LYS A 78 21.73 7.16 21.93
CA LYS A 78 21.08 6.03 22.60
C LYS A 78 20.11 6.63 23.61
N LEU A 79 18.84 6.24 23.55
CA LEU A 79 17.84 6.81 24.45
C LEU A 79 18.15 6.39 25.90
N ALA A 80 18.26 7.40 26.76
CA ALA A 80 18.30 7.22 28.20
C ALA A 80 16.89 7.47 28.75
N TYR A 81 16.26 6.42 29.26
CA TYR A 81 14.95 6.51 29.89
C TYR A 81 15.09 7.14 31.28
N LEU A 82 14.16 8.02 31.64
CA LEU A 82 14.06 8.51 33.02
C LEU A 82 13.43 7.42 33.90
N SER A 83 13.82 7.37 35.17
CA SER A 83 13.43 6.30 36.10
C SER A 83 11.92 6.21 36.36
N ASP A 84 11.18 7.27 36.05
CA ASP A 84 9.72 7.37 36.20
C ASP A 84 8.95 6.94 34.95
N GLY A 85 9.62 6.74 33.81
CA GLY A 85 9.01 6.39 32.53
C GLY A 85 9.01 4.88 32.25
N PRO A 86 7.94 4.31 31.68
CA PRO A 86 7.95 2.94 31.21
C PRO A 86 8.84 2.79 29.96
N GLN A 87 9.46 1.63 29.78
CA GLN A 87 10.41 1.36 28.68
C GLN A 87 10.06 0.06 27.93
N PRO A 88 10.47 -0.07 26.65
CA PRO A 88 10.36 -1.33 25.93
C PRO A 88 11.06 -2.48 26.67
N THR A 89 10.43 -3.65 26.72
CA THR A 89 10.99 -4.83 27.40
C THR A 89 10.72 -6.10 26.60
N CYS A 90 11.63 -7.08 26.72
CA CYS A 90 11.34 -8.44 26.28
C CYS A 90 10.25 -9.05 27.16
N THR A 91 9.26 -9.70 26.54
CA THR A 91 8.26 -10.47 27.29
C THR A 91 8.72 -11.91 27.50
N PRO A 92 8.29 -12.59 28.57
CA PRO A 92 8.47 -14.04 28.67
C PRO A 92 7.61 -14.76 27.62
N LYS A 93 8.00 -16.00 27.27
CA LYS A 93 7.19 -16.89 26.45
C LYS A 93 5.82 -17.11 27.11
N ARG A 94 4.73 -16.93 26.37
CA ARG A 94 3.37 -17.30 26.82
C ARG A 94 3.18 -18.81 26.70
N SER A 95 2.33 -19.39 27.54
CA SER A 95 1.99 -20.82 27.48
C SER A 95 1.35 -21.23 26.14
N THR A 96 0.74 -20.28 25.44
CA THR A 96 0.11 -20.46 24.13
C THR A 96 1.06 -20.30 22.95
N ASP A 97 2.29 -19.82 23.18
CA ASP A 97 3.24 -19.57 22.11
C ASP A 97 3.79 -20.90 21.57
N GLN A 98 3.54 -21.14 20.28
CA GLN A 98 4.02 -22.33 19.59
C GLN A 98 5.55 -22.37 19.48
N PHE A 99 6.18 -21.20 19.42
CA PHE A 99 7.61 -21.04 19.20
C PHE A 99 8.37 -20.62 20.46
N THR A 100 9.68 -20.85 20.46
CA THR A 100 10.56 -20.38 21.53
C THR A 100 10.79 -18.88 21.38
N ASN A 101 10.46 -18.12 22.41
CA ASN A 101 10.79 -16.70 22.47
C ASN A 101 12.28 -16.52 22.81
N VAL A 102 13.04 -15.92 21.89
CA VAL A 102 14.49 -15.72 21.98
C VAL A 102 14.89 -14.25 22.19
N CYS A 103 13.97 -13.42 22.69
CA CYS A 103 14.25 -11.99 22.94
C CYS A 103 15.38 -11.82 23.97
N VAL A 104 16.44 -11.08 23.60
CA VAL A 104 17.62 -10.83 24.42
C VAL A 104 17.52 -9.44 25.04
N ALA A 105 17.13 -9.37 26.31
CA ALA A 105 16.83 -8.10 27.01
C ALA A 105 18.00 -7.10 26.98
N THR A 106 19.24 -7.57 27.04
CA THR A 106 20.44 -6.72 26.97
C THR A 106 20.73 -6.14 25.59
N GLU A 107 20.14 -6.72 24.54
CA GLU A 107 20.29 -6.26 23.16
C GLU A 107 19.13 -5.39 22.68
N LEU A 108 18.05 -5.28 23.47
CA LEU A 108 16.95 -4.37 23.20
C LEU A 108 17.42 -2.92 23.45
N ALA A 109 17.57 -2.14 22.39
CA ALA A 109 18.15 -0.80 22.48
C ALA A 109 17.45 0.19 21.55
N ALA A 110 17.10 1.36 22.10
CA ALA A 110 16.48 2.43 21.35
C ALA A 110 17.46 3.57 21.03
N PHE A 111 17.35 4.11 19.83
CA PHE A 111 18.17 5.19 19.31
C PHE A 111 17.33 6.26 18.65
N ARG A 112 17.82 7.49 18.61
CA ARG A 112 17.23 8.56 17.81
C ARG A 112 17.54 8.37 16.32
N ALA A 113 16.55 8.55 15.45
CA ALA A 113 16.70 8.47 14.00
C ALA A 113 16.66 9.87 13.35
N GLY A 114 17.35 10.00 12.21
CA GLY A 114 17.43 11.25 11.43
C GLY A 114 18.63 12.14 11.76
N PRO A 115 18.67 13.37 11.21
CA PRO A 115 19.76 14.32 11.44
C PRO A 115 19.79 14.78 12.90
N VAL A 116 20.91 14.53 13.57
CA VAL A 116 21.16 14.98 14.95
C VAL A 116 22.19 16.11 14.95
N ASN A 117 21.84 17.26 15.54
CA ASN A 117 22.74 18.39 15.72
C ASN A 117 23.87 18.03 16.69
N VAL A 118 25.10 18.34 16.30
CA VAL A 118 26.29 17.99 17.09
C VAL A 118 26.70 19.18 17.95
N GLY A 119 26.62 19.05 19.27
CA GLY A 119 27.01 20.10 20.21
C GLY A 119 26.21 21.40 20.06
N GLY A 120 24.94 21.32 19.62
CA GLY A 120 24.10 22.48 19.37
C GLY A 120 24.45 23.27 18.09
N ASN A 121 25.35 22.76 17.24
CA ASN A 121 25.72 23.41 15.98
C ASN A 121 24.86 22.88 14.81
N PRO A 122 23.97 23.69 14.21
CA PRO A 122 23.13 23.27 13.08
C PRO A 122 23.92 22.95 11.80
N ALA A 123 25.15 23.45 11.67
CA ALA A 123 26.01 23.21 10.51
C ALA A 123 26.74 21.86 10.55
N LYS A 124 26.58 21.07 11.62
CA LYS A 124 27.14 19.72 11.77
C LYS A 124 26.04 18.74 12.19
N THR A 125 25.33 18.21 11.21
CA THR A 125 24.33 17.15 11.40
C THR A 125 24.93 15.79 11.04
N ILE A 126 24.64 14.76 11.83
CA ILE A 126 24.86 13.36 11.45
C ILE A 126 23.51 12.72 11.23
N ASP A 127 23.34 12.03 10.11
CA ASP A 127 22.11 11.30 9.84
C ASP A 127 22.23 9.84 10.32
N ASN A 128 21.46 9.49 11.37
CA ASN A 128 21.31 8.11 11.83
C ASN A 128 20.09 7.44 11.17
N SER A 129 19.74 7.82 9.94
CA SER A 129 18.72 7.13 9.15
C SER A 129 19.24 5.79 8.61
N LEU A 130 18.32 4.86 8.34
CA LEU A 130 18.66 3.61 7.67
C LEU A 130 19.27 3.92 6.30
N GLY A 131 20.49 3.44 6.06
CA GLY A 131 21.20 3.68 4.81
C GLY A 131 20.40 3.17 3.60
N LYS A 132 20.38 3.94 2.51
CA LYS A 132 19.61 3.61 1.29
C LYS A 132 19.97 2.25 0.68
N HIS A 133 21.21 1.81 0.87
CA HIS A 133 21.71 0.55 0.36
C HIS A 133 21.32 -0.65 1.23
N ILE A 134 20.84 -0.43 2.47
CA ILE A 134 20.45 -1.50 3.39
C ILE A 134 19.23 -2.25 2.82
N PRO A 135 19.31 -3.58 2.68
CA PRO A 135 18.20 -4.38 2.19
C PRO A 135 17.17 -4.65 3.31
N TYR A 136 15.92 -4.21 3.10
CA TYR A 136 14.86 -4.38 4.10
C TYR A 136 13.49 -4.53 3.45
N GLN A 137 12.56 -5.14 4.19
CA GLN A 137 11.13 -5.08 3.91
C GLN A 137 10.47 -4.13 4.90
N LEU A 138 9.71 -3.15 4.39
CA LEU A 138 9.00 -2.17 5.19
C LEU A 138 7.59 -2.66 5.53
N ASN A 139 7.23 -2.54 6.80
CA ASN A 139 5.89 -2.79 7.30
C ASN A 139 5.50 -1.64 8.23
N GLU A 140 4.25 -1.22 8.19
CA GLU A 140 3.79 -0.06 8.96
C GLU A 140 2.62 -0.45 9.86
N TYR A 141 2.53 0.18 11.02
CA TYR A 141 1.46 -0.07 11.97
C TYR A 141 1.08 1.16 12.78
N THR A 142 -0.15 1.15 13.31
CA THR A 142 -0.60 2.02 14.39
C THR A 142 -1.35 1.16 15.38
N LEU A 143 -0.91 1.05 16.62
CA LEU A 143 -1.60 0.23 17.63
C LEU A 143 -2.79 0.96 18.26
N ALA A 144 -2.74 2.29 18.31
CA ALA A 144 -3.85 3.12 18.78
C ALA A 144 -3.78 4.54 18.22
N SER A 145 -4.94 5.19 18.14
CA SER A 145 -5.01 6.65 17.97
C SER A 145 -4.97 7.31 19.34
N VAL A 146 -4.02 8.23 19.53
CA VAL A 146 -3.69 8.82 20.83
C VAL A 146 -3.76 10.34 20.74
N ASP A 147 -4.44 10.97 21.70
CA ASP A 147 -4.29 12.40 21.98
C ASP A 147 -3.25 12.65 23.05
N LYS A 148 -2.22 13.44 22.69
CA LYS A 148 -1.12 13.89 23.56
C LYS A 148 -0.33 12.70 24.14
N PRO A 149 0.81 12.33 23.55
CA PRO A 149 1.63 11.22 24.05
C PRO A 149 2.42 11.61 25.31
N SER A 150 1.74 11.92 26.40
CA SER A 150 2.33 12.31 27.68
C SER A 150 1.48 11.79 28.86
N VAL A 151 1.95 12.04 30.08
CA VAL A 151 1.18 11.74 31.30
C VAL A 151 -0.20 12.42 31.24
N GLY A 152 -1.26 11.61 31.23
CA GLY A 152 -2.65 12.08 31.06
C GLY A 152 -3.17 12.08 29.61
N GLY A 153 -2.43 11.51 28.66
CA GLY A 153 -2.88 11.27 27.30
C GLY A 153 -4.18 10.45 27.24
N VAL A 154 -5.01 10.71 26.25
CA VAL A 154 -6.30 10.03 26.07
C VAL A 154 -6.22 9.11 24.88
N LEU A 155 -6.49 7.83 25.11
CA LEU A 155 -6.61 6.85 24.05
C LEU A 155 -7.95 7.05 23.35
N ARG A 156 -7.94 7.40 22.05
CA ARG A 156 -9.16 7.57 21.26
C ARG A 156 -9.73 6.24 20.80
N ASN A 157 -8.86 5.32 20.36
CA ASN A 157 -9.25 4.03 19.79
C ASN A 157 -8.10 3.00 19.90
N LEU A 158 -8.43 1.74 20.25
CA LEU A 158 -7.54 0.56 20.26
C LEU A 158 -7.54 -0.19 18.91
N GLY A 159 -7.86 0.50 17.82
CA GLY A 159 -7.84 -0.10 16.50
C GLY A 159 -6.40 -0.21 15.99
N VAL A 160 -5.96 -1.43 15.73
CA VAL A 160 -4.68 -1.73 15.10
C VAL A 160 -4.82 -1.46 13.61
N ASN A 161 -4.16 -0.40 13.14
CA ASN A 161 -3.89 -0.23 11.72
C ASN A 161 -2.62 -0.98 11.36
N TYR A 162 -2.64 -1.65 10.22
CA TYR A 162 -1.47 -2.32 9.69
C TYR A 162 -1.49 -2.43 8.19
N ASN A 163 -0.30 -2.38 7.60
CA ASN A 163 -0.09 -2.61 6.18
C ASN A 163 1.34 -3.15 5.93
N VAL A 164 1.48 -3.89 4.84
CA VAL A 164 2.78 -4.28 4.28
C VAL A 164 3.06 -3.34 3.12
N SER A 165 4.18 -2.62 3.15
CA SER A 165 4.51 -1.61 2.14
C SER A 165 5.53 -2.14 1.14
N ASN A 166 5.10 -2.22 -0.12
CA ASN A 166 5.93 -2.52 -1.29
C ASN A 166 6.06 -1.29 -2.20
N VAL A 167 5.73 -0.09 -1.72
CA VAL A 167 5.85 1.16 -2.50
C VAL A 167 7.30 1.61 -2.66
N ASP A 168 8.20 1.18 -1.79
CA ASP A 168 9.64 1.44 -1.95
C ASP A 168 10.29 0.29 -2.72
N GLN A 169 10.27 -0.91 -2.12
CA GLN A 169 10.92 -2.10 -2.64
C GLN A 169 10.18 -3.37 -2.22
N VAL A 170 10.38 -4.44 -2.99
CA VAL A 170 10.06 -5.81 -2.60
C VAL A 170 11.35 -6.52 -2.24
N TYR A 171 11.38 -7.11 -1.05
CA TYR A 171 12.56 -7.75 -0.51
C TYR A 171 12.33 -9.10 0.16
N LEU A 172 11.30 -9.23 1.02
CA LEU A 172 11.04 -10.44 1.79
C LEU A 172 9.55 -10.83 1.78
N PRO A 173 9.24 -12.15 1.84
CA PRO A 173 7.86 -12.61 2.03
C PRO A 173 7.47 -12.44 3.49
N ILE A 174 6.76 -11.36 3.78
CA ILE A 174 6.24 -11.06 5.11
C ILE A 174 4.73 -11.14 5.09
N ALA A 175 4.18 -11.80 6.10
CA ALA A 175 2.77 -11.75 6.42
C ALA A 175 2.55 -11.19 7.83
N MET A 176 1.57 -10.30 7.96
CA MET A 176 1.29 -9.51 9.16
C MET A 176 -0.19 -9.62 9.54
N ALA A 177 -0.48 -9.82 10.81
CA ALA A 177 -1.85 -9.92 11.33
C ALA A 177 -1.97 -9.31 12.73
N PRO A 178 -3.14 -8.80 13.13
CA PRO A 178 -3.36 -8.28 14.47
C PRO A 178 -3.46 -9.44 15.46
N ILE A 179 -3.02 -9.18 16.70
CA ILE A 179 -3.30 -10.05 17.83
C ILE A 179 -4.71 -9.66 18.32
N ASN A 180 -5.66 -10.58 18.16
CA ASN A 180 -6.98 -10.46 18.75
C ASN A 180 -7.56 -11.85 19.08
N GLY A 181 -8.52 -11.86 20.01
CA GLY A 181 -9.35 -13.04 20.27
C GLY A 181 -10.80 -12.73 19.90
N PRO A 182 -11.52 -13.56 19.14
CA PRO A 182 -11.04 -14.57 18.18
C PRO A 182 -10.34 -13.96 16.94
N ALA A 183 -9.52 -14.77 16.26
CA ALA A 183 -8.69 -14.39 15.10
C ALA A 183 -9.49 -14.13 13.81
N ASP A 184 -10.38 -13.14 13.86
CA ASP A 184 -11.33 -12.88 12.78
C ASP A 184 -10.72 -12.09 11.62
N ALA A 185 -9.61 -11.40 11.87
CA ALA A 185 -8.85 -10.69 10.85
C ALA A 185 -7.90 -11.65 10.15
N GLY A 186 -7.91 -11.69 8.82
CA GLY A 186 -6.89 -12.42 8.06
C GLY A 186 -5.51 -11.77 8.15
N TYR A 187 -4.54 -12.29 7.41
CA TYR A 187 -3.22 -11.67 7.26
C TYR A 187 -3.10 -10.77 6.02
N MET A 188 -2.16 -9.83 6.10
CA MET A 188 -1.68 -8.98 5.01
C MET A 188 -0.30 -9.41 4.54
N GLY A 189 0.04 -9.13 3.27
CA GLY A 189 1.31 -9.54 2.67
C GLY A 189 1.25 -10.95 2.06
N THR A 190 2.35 -11.71 2.11
CA THR A 190 2.45 -13.04 1.47
C THR A 190 3.07 -14.06 2.41
N THR A 191 2.51 -15.27 2.37
CA THR A 191 2.98 -16.44 3.13
C THR A 191 3.83 -17.39 2.29
N LEU A 192 4.27 -16.95 1.10
CA LEU A 192 5.26 -17.66 0.30
C LEU A 192 6.48 -18.02 1.14
N ASN A 193 7.02 -19.23 0.96
CA ASN A 193 8.32 -19.54 1.51
C ASN A 193 9.40 -18.66 0.83
N VAL A 194 10.52 -18.45 1.52
CA VAL A 194 11.59 -17.57 1.03
C VAL A 194 12.07 -18.01 -0.36
N SER A 195 12.23 -19.31 -0.61
CA SER A 195 12.74 -19.78 -1.91
C SER A 195 11.82 -19.41 -3.07
N ASP A 196 10.51 -19.62 -2.94
CA ASP A 196 9.57 -19.37 -4.03
C ASP A 196 9.34 -17.88 -4.23
N PHE A 197 9.35 -17.10 -3.15
CA PHE A 197 9.37 -15.64 -3.23
C PHE A 197 10.60 -15.13 -3.99
N ARG A 198 11.82 -15.62 -3.68
CA ARG A 198 13.04 -15.22 -4.39
C ARG A 198 12.99 -15.62 -5.87
N LYS A 199 12.45 -16.80 -6.22
CA LYS A 199 12.24 -17.21 -7.62
C LYS A 199 11.28 -16.29 -8.35
N ALA A 200 10.17 -15.91 -7.72
CA ALA A 200 9.20 -14.99 -8.31
C ALA A 200 9.84 -13.62 -8.62
N MET A 201 10.62 -13.07 -7.68
CA MET A 201 11.39 -11.85 -7.95
C MET A 201 12.39 -12.03 -9.10
N GLN A 202 13.11 -13.16 -9.15
CA GLN A 202 14.12 -13.42 -10.19
C GLN A 202 13.48 -13.46 -11.58
N ASN A 203 12.34 -14.14 -11.68
CA ASN A 203 11.56 -14.23 -12.91
C ASN A 203 11.02 -12.88 -13.36
N PHE A 204 10.53 -12.06 -12.40
CA PHE A 204 10.02 -10.72 -12.67
C PHE A 204 11.13 -9.77 -13.14
N ALA A 205 12.27 -9.75 -12.44
CA ALA A 205 13.40 -8.92 -12.79
C ALA A 205 14.17 -9.42 -14.02
N GLY A 206 14.08 -10.71 -14.35
CA GLY A 206 14.95 -11.35 -15.31
C GLY A 206 16.40 -11.42 -14.82
N ALA A 207 16.62 -11.58 -13.52
CA ALA A 207 17.93 -11.62 -12.87
C ALA A 207 18.20 -13.00 -12.24
N ASP A 208 19.47 -13.32 -11.98
CA ASP A 208 19.84 -14.52 -11.23
C ASP A 208 19.62 -14.35 -9.71
N ALA A 209 19.86 -15.40 -8.93
CA ALA A 209 19.68 -15.41 -7.48
C ALA A 209 20.58 -14.42 -6.72
N ASN A 210 21.69 -13.98 -7.33
CA ASN A 210 22.62 -13.02 -6.75
C ASN A 210 22.32 -11.58 -7.19
N GLY A 211 21.29 -11.38 -8.02
CA GLY A 211 20.97 -10.06 -8.58
C GLY A 211 21.87 -9.68 -9.73
N ASN A 212 22.60 -10.63 -10.33
CA ASN A 212 23.28 -10.34 -11.56
C ASN A 212 22.27 -10.33 -12.71
N PRO A 213 22.40 -9.39 -13.66
CA PRO A 213 21.62 -9.41 -14.88
C PRO A 213 21.99 -10.63 -15.74
N PRO A 214 21.24 -10.92 -16.81
CA PRO A 214 21.61 -11.99 -17.73
C PRO A 214 22.99 -11.78 -18.35
N VAL A 215 23.69 -12.89 -18.58
CA VAL A 215 24.94 -12.88 -19.36
C VAL A 215 24.58 -12.79 -20.84
N ASN A 216 25.11 -11.79 -21.53
CA ASN A 216 25.02 -11.72 -22.97
C ASN A 216 25.72 -12.94 -23.58
N GLN A 217 24.99 -13.71 -24.39
CA GLN A 217 25.47 -14.99 -24.88
C GLN A 217 26.68 -14.87 -25.82
N GLN A 218 26.82 -13.71 -26.50
CA GLN A 218 27.91 -13.42 -27.43
C GLN A 218 29.16 -12.92 -26.69
N THR A 219 29.03 -11.97 -25.78
CA THR A 219 30.18 -11.36 -25.07
C THR A 219 30.61 -12.14 -23.82
N LYS A 220 29.77 -13.04 -23.32
CA LYS A 220 29.95 -13.74 -22.03
C LYS A 220 30.07 -12.79 -20.83
N GLN A 221 29.58 -11.56 -20.96
CA GLN A 221 29.57 -10.55 -19.90
C GLN A 221 28.14 -10.26 -19.44
N TYR A 222 28.00 -9.81 -18.19
CA TYR A 222 26.74 -9.32 -17.65
C TYR A 222 26.24 -8.11 -18.46
N ASP A 223 24.98 -8.18 -18.89
CA ASP A 223 24.35 -7.14 -19.70
C ASP A 223 23.07 -6.64 -19.01
N PRO A 224 23.16 -5.52 -18.27
CA PRO A 224 22.02 -4.90 -17.59
C PRO A 224 20.83 -4.56 -18.51
N SER A 225 21.04 -4.42 -19.82
CA SER A 225 19.95 -4.16 -20.78
C SER A 225 19.03 -5.37 -20.99
N LEU A 226 19.48 -6.57 -20.62
CA LEU A 226 18.71 -7.81 -20.70
C LEU A 226 17.78 -8.03 -19.50
N LEU A 227 17.84 -7.16 -18.49
CA LEU A 227 16.87 -7.19 -17.39
C LEU A 227 15.44 -6.93 -17.92
N LYS A 228 14.45 -7.52 -17.24
CA LYS A 228 13.03 -7.26 -17.47
C LYS A 228 12.52 -6.12 -16.61
N TRP A 229 12.98 -6.03 -15.37
CA TRP A 229 12.67 -4.94 -14.43
C TRP A 229 13.96 -4.41 -13.79
N PRO A 230 14.03 -3.10 -13.44
CA PRO A 230 15.17 -2.57 -12.69
C PRO A 230 15.36 -3.32 -11.37
N ILE A 231 16.58 -3.34 -10.85
CA ILE A 231 16.88 -3.91 -9.53
C ILE A 231 17.75 -2.94 -8.74
N TYR A 232 17.62 -2.95 -7.42
CA TYR A 232 18.61 -2.28 -6.59
C TYR A 232 19.96 -2.98 -6.75
N ASN A 233 20.98 -2.17 -6.95
CA ASN A 233 22.34 -2.63 -7.01
C ASN A 233 22.78 -3.09 -5.60
N ASN A 234 23.46 -4.23 -5.53
CA ASN A 234 24.05 -4.74 -4.30
C ASN A 234 25.57 -4.60 -4.41
N PRO A 235 26.20 -3.56 -3.80
CA PRO A 235 27.63 -3.32 -3.94
C PRO A 235 28.50 -4.52 -3.50
N GLN A 236 29.73 -4.60 -4.03
CA GLN A 236 30.63 -5.72 -3.79
C GLN A 236 31.70 -5.44 -2.73
N LYS A 237 31.71 -6.22 -1.63
CA LYS A 237 32.85 -6.28 -0.71
C LYS A 237 34.12 -6.69 -1.46
N ASP A 238 35.12 -5.81 -1.53
CA ASP A 238 36.51 -6.18 -1.85
C ASP A 238 37.03 -7.03 -0.67
N PRO A 239 37.34 -8.32 -0.87
CA PRO A 239 37.79 -9.20 0.21
C PRO A 239 39.17 -8.81 0.77
N THR A 240 39.92 -7.93 0.09
CA THR A 240 41.28 -7.52 0.48
C THR A 240 41.34 -6.23 1.30
N LYS A 241 40.23 -5.49 1.41
CA LYS A 241 40.16 -4.21 2.12
C LYS A 241 39.14 -4.27 3.25
N LEU A 242 39.61 -4.04 4.48
CA LEU A 242 38.77 -4.05 5.68
C LEU A 242 37.62 -3.02 5.61
N ASP A 243 37.81 -1.95 4.81
CA ASP A 243 36.89 -0.81 4.67
C ASP A 243 36.18 -0.72 3.31
N SER A 244 36.17 -1.79 2.49
CA SER A 244 35.49 -1.73 1.18
C SER A 244 33.97 -1.84 1.28
N PRO A 245 33.20 -1.24 0.33
CA PRO A 245 31.73 -1.28 0.32
C PRO A 245 31.14 -2.68 0.14
N ARG A 246 30.93 -3.36 1.27
CA ARG A 246 29.77 -4.16 1.71
C ARG A 246 28.96 -4.92 0.63
N ARG A 247 29.07 -6.26 0.65
CA ARG A 247 28.07 -7.20 0.12
C ARG A 247 27.05 -7.55 1.19
N TYR A 248 25.81 -7.73 0.79
CA TYR A 248 24.76 -8.42 1.55
C TYR A 248 24.54 -9.79 0.91
N PRO A 249 25.43 -10.77 1.18
CA PRO A 249 25.45 -12.03 0.45
C PRO A 249 24.16 -12.84 0.62
N ASN A 250 23.41 -12.61 1.69
CA ASN A 250 22.18 -13.34 1.99
C ASN A 250 20.92 -12.58 1.55
N ALA A 251 21.05 -11.30 1.21
CA ALA A 251 19.91 -10.45 0.88
C ALA A 251 19.20 -10.83 -0.42
N GLY A 252 19.82 -11.61 -1.29
CA GLY A 252 19.26 -11.90 -2.62
C GLY A 252 18.97 -10.61 -3.40
N ILE A 253 17.95 -10.64 -4.26
CA ILE A 253 17.59 -9.49 -5.11
C ILE A 253 16.55 -8.59 -4.46
N ARG A 254 16.56 -7.33 -4.88
CA ARG A 254 15.63 -6.29 -4.45
C ARG A 254 15.06 -5.58 -5.67
N VAL A 255 13.75 -5.49 -5.71
CA VAL A 255 13.04 -4.94 -6.85
C VAL A 255 12.41 -3.62 -6.42
N PRO A 256 12.78 -2.46 -7.01
CA PRO A 256 12.10 -1.20 -6.76
C PRO A 256 10.68 -1.23 -7.30
N SER A 257 9.78 -0.53 -6.62
CA SER A 257 8.48 -0.22 -7.20
C SER A 257 8.62 0.65 -8.45
N THR A 258 7.54 0.75 -9.22
CA THR A 258 7.47 1.69 -10.35
C THR A 258 7.74 3.12 -9.90
N PHE A 259 7.25 3.51 -8.72
CA PHE A 259 7.51 4.81 -8.11
C PHE A 259 9.00 5.00 -7.80
N ALA A 260 9.62 4.06 -7.10
CA ALA A 260 11.02 4.14 -6.71
C ALA A 260 11.97 4.12 -7.92
N ALA A 261 11.65 3.32 -8.95
CA ALA A 261 12.41 3.26 -10.18
C ALA A 261 12.36 4.59 -10.96
N PHE A 262 11.17 5.19 -11.14
CA PHE A 262 11.07 6.51 -11.78
C PHE A 262 11.68 7.63 -10.93
N ALA A 263 11.53 7.58 -9.60
CA ALA A 263 12.19 8.51 -8.69
C ALA A 263 13.72 8.47 -8.86
N PHE A 264 14.25 7.24 -8.95
CA PHE A 264 15.64 7.03 -9.28
C PHE A 264 15.96 7.59 -10.66
N TYR A 265 15.23 7.30 -11.73
CA TYR A 265 15.60 7.83 -13.05
C TYR A 265 15.43 9.35 -13.21
N ALA A 266 14.55 9.98 -12.43
CA ALA A 266 14.41 11.43 -12.38
C ALA A 266 15.57 12.12 -11.65
N SER A 267 16.12 11.48 -10.61
CA SER A 267 17.29 11.95 -9.87
C SER A 267 18.18 10.80 -9.38
N PRO A 268 18.97 10.17 -10.28
CA PRO A 268 19.71 8.96 -9.93
C PRO A 268 20.63 9.09 -8.72
N GLY A 269 20.40 8.21 -7.75
CA GLY A 269 21.30 7.96 -6.64
C GLY A 269 22.50 7.11 -7.05
N MET A 270 23.59 7.20 -6.31
CA MET A 270 24.76 6.36 -6.55
C MET A 270 25.28 5.80 -5.23
N PHE A 271 25.78 4.58 -5.26
CA PHE A 271 26.60 4.00 -4.22
C PHE A 271 28.07 4.22 -4.53
N VAL A 272 28.90 4.22 -3.50
CA VAL A 272 30.34 4.03 -3.66
C VAL A 272 30.60 2.54 -3.48
N ASP A 273 31.19 1.90 -4.50
CA ASP A 273 31.58 0.49 -4.52
C ASP A 273 33.05 0.36 -4.96
N GLN A 274 33.91 -0.19 -4.11
CA GLN A 274 35.36 -0.31 -4.35
C GLN A 274 36.02 0.98 -4.88
N ASN A 275 35.70 2.14 -4.27
CA ASN A 275 36.12 3.49 -4.71
C ASN A 275 35.58 3.92 -6.08
N LYS A 276 34.66 3.18 -6.68
CA LYS A 276 33.95 3.54 -7.91
C LYS A 276 32.53 3.98 -7.55
N ILE A 277 32.05 5.00 -8.26
CA ILE A 277 30.66 5.44 -8.11
C ILE A 277 29.81 4.56 -9.03
N VAL A 278 28.88 3.80 -8.45
CA VAL A 278 27.98 2.88 -9.17
C VAL A 278 26.52 3.30 -8.94
N PRO A 279 25.63 3.12 -9.91
CA PRO A 279 24.23 3.49 -9.75
C PRO A 279 23.55 2.67 -8.65
N GLU A 280 22.63 3.33 -7.92
CA GLU A 280 21.84 2.68 -6.87
C GLU A 280 20.84 1.66 -7.42
N ILE A 281 20.26 1.92 -8.59
CA ILE A 281 19.42 0.99 -9.36
C ILE A 281 20.06 0.74 -10.72
N VAL A 282 20.03 -0.51 -11.17
CA VAL A 282 20.54 -0.91 -12.49
C VAL A 282 19.41 -1.40 -13.41
N PRO A 283 19.52 -1.17 -14.73
CA PRO A 283 20.56 -0.39 -15.41
C PRO A 283 20.38 1.12 -15.18
N LEU A 284 21.49 1.86 -15.25
CA LEU A 284 21.45 3.31 -15.45
C LEU A 284 21.36 3.57 -16.97
N PRO A 285 20.32 4.26 -17.46
CA PRO A 285 20.21 4.58 -18.88
C PRO A 285 21.37 5.46 -19.35
N ASN A 286 21.80 5.26 -20.60
CA ASN A 286 22.84 6.04 -21.24
C ASN A 286 22.37 6.54 -22.62
N PRO A 287 22.31 7.86 -22.87
CA PRO A 287 22.55 8.96 -21.93
C PRO A 287 21.53 9.01 -20.78
N TYR A 288 21.92 9.67 -19.69
CA TYR A 288 21.15 9.83 -18.44
C TYR A 288 19.84 10.62 -18.60
N LYS A 289 19.60 11.22 -19.78
CA LYS A 289 18.44 12.08 -20.03
C LYS A 289 17.61 11.49 -21.15
N PHE A 290 16.32 11.28 -20.87
CA PHE A 290 15.32 11.09 -21.91
C PHE A 290 15.10 12.45 -22.57
N LEU A 291 15.76 12.70 -23.69
CA LEU A 291 15.43 13.82 -24.54
C LEU A 291 14.61 13.26 -25.69
N PRO A 292 13.28 13.46 -25.74
CA PRO A 292 12.53 13.14 -26.96
C PRO A 292 13.19 13.89 -28.14
N PRO A 293 13.51 13.23 -29.27
CA PRO A 293 13.08 11.90 -29.70
C PRO A 293 14.17 10.79 -29.59
N ASP A 294 15.08 10.83 -28.62
CA ASP A 294 16.20 9.89 -28.57
C ASP A 294 15.81 8.45 -28.14
N GLU A 295 16.57 7.48 -28.64
CA GLU A 295 16.36 6.05 -28.38
C GLU A 295 16.94 5.59 -27.04
N SER A 296 17.33 6.50 -26.14
CA SER A 296 18.01 6.17 -24.88
C SER A 296 17.18 5.23 -23.99
N TRP A 297 15.84 5.36 -24.04
CA TRP A 297 14.88 4.48 -23.37
C TRP A 297 14.98 3.00 -23.78
N ARG A 298 15.58 2.69 -24.94
CA ARG A 298 15.78 1.29 -25.39
C ARG A 298 16.74 0.53 -24.48
N THR A 299 17.58 1.22 -23.72
CA THR A 299 18.51 0.64 -22.74
C THR A 299 17.84 0.28 -21.41
N LEU A 300 16.58 0.69 -21.18
CA LEU A 300 15.83 0.32 -20.01
C LEU A 300 15.34 -1.14 -20.07
N PRO A 301 15.11 -1.77 -18.89
CA PRO A 301 14.56 -3.11 -18.80
C PRO A 301 13.24 -3.24 -19.54
N ILE A 302 13.06 -4.35 -20.25
CA ILE A 302 12.02 -4.52 -21.28
C ILE A 302 10.61 -4.24 -20.73
N THR A 303 10.29 -4.78 -19.56
CA THR A 303 8.95 -4.68 -18.98
C THR A 303 8.71 -3.31 -18.37
N PHE A 304 9.73 -2.68 -17.80
CA PHE A 304 9.64 -1.30 -17.30
C PHE A 304 9.48 -0.29 -18.44
N ARG A 305 10.20 -0.53 -19.55
CA ARG A 305 10.11 0.26 -20.78
C ARG A 305 8.71 0.27 -21.39
N ASN A 306 7.95 -0.81 -21.24
CA ASN A 306 6.58 -0.89 -21.71
C ASN A 306 5.66 0.16 -21.03
N VAL A 307 5.97 0.57 -19.80
CA VAL A 307 5.26 1.65 -19.12
C VAL A 307 5.39 2.97 -19.90
N LEU A 308 6.60 3.28 -20.38
CA LEU A 308 6.87 4.46 -21.22
C LEU A 308 6.19 4.36 -22.58
N VAL A 309 6.28 3.19 -23.23
CA VAL A 309 5.64 2.96 -24.54
C VAL A 309 4.12 3.08 -24.45
N ASN A 310 3.52 2.59 -23.36
CA ASN A 310 2.09 2.76 -23.11
C ASN A 310 1.77 4.24 -22.90
N TRP A 311 2.54 4.96 -22.10
CA TRP A 311 2.35 6.40 -21.95
C TRP A 311 2.39 7.14 -23.30
N GLU A 312 3.40 6.88 -24.13
CA GLU A 312 3.51 7.47 -25.46
C GLU A 312 2.26 7.17 -26.31
N ASN A 313 1.86 5.89 -26.41
CA ASN A 313 0.75 5.46 -27.26
C ASN A 313 -0.65 5.83 -26.73
N CYS A 314 -0.80 6.00 -25.41
CA CYS A 314 -2.08 6.31 -24.78
C CYS A 314 -2.28 7.81 -24.55
N VAL A 315 -1.19 8.58 -24.40
CA VAL A 315 -1.23 9.96 -23.91
C VAL A 315 -0.60 10.94 -24.90
N GLU A 316 0.65 10.71 -25.30
CA GLU A 316 1.39 11.68 -26.12
C GLU A 316 1.00 11.62 -27.60
N LYS A 317 0.88 10.39 -28.13
CA LYS A 317 0.51 10.07 -29.51
C LYS A 317 -0.64 9.07 -29.47
N PRO A 318 -1.83 9.49 -29.00
CA PRO A 318 -2.95 8.60 -28.74
C PRO A 318 -3.31 7.79 -30.00
N ASN A 319 -3.18 6.47 -29.91
CA ASN A 319 -3.53 5.53 -30.96
C ASN A 319 -4.32 4.37 -30.34
N THR A 320 -5.63 4.34 -30.57
CA THR A 320 -6.54 3.34 -29.98
C THR A 320 -6.27 1.90 -30.44
N ALA A 321 -5.62 1.71 -31.59
CA ALA A 321 -5.20 0.37 -32.03
C ALA A 321 -4.00 -0.15 -31.23
N LEU A 322 -3.07 0.74 -30.84
CA LEU A 322 -1.90 0.39 -30.03
C LEU A 322 -2.25 0.36 -28.53
N CYS A 323 -3.04 1.34 -28.07
CA CYS A 323 -3.53 1.47 -26.71
C CYS A 323 -5.06 1.65 -26.67
N PRO A 324 -5.83 0.58 -26.45
CA PRO A 324 -7.27 0.67 -26.24
C PRO A 324 -7.67 1.52 -25.02
N LEU A 325 -6.75 1.70 -24.05
CA LEU A 325 -6.97 2.41 -22.80
C LEU A 325 -6.79 3.94 -22.90
N VAL A 326 -6.64 4.52 -24.11
CA VAL A 326 -6.53 5.97 -24.33
C VAL A 326 -7.52 6.80 -23.50
N PRO A 327 -8.83 6.47 -23.41
CA PRO A 327 -9.78 7.26 -22.61
C PRO A 327 -9.45 7.29 -21.11
N TRP A 328 -8.87 6.21 -20.56
CA TRP A 328 -8.51 6.10 -19.15
C TRP A 328 -7.28 6.94 -18.87
N TYR A 329 -6.22 6.74 -19.67
CA TYR A 329 -4.97 7.49 -19.54
C TYR A 329 -5.16 9.00 -19.73
N ALA A 330 -6.06 9.42 -20.63
CA ALA A 330 -6.34 10.84 -20.87
C ALA A 330 -6.90 11.54 -19.63
N VAL A 331 -7.84 10.89 -18.92
CA VAL A 331 -8.40 11.41 -17.66
C VAL A 331 -7.30 11.50 -16.60
N ILE A 332 -6.51 10.44 -16.42
CA ILE A 332 -5.42 10.43 -15.43
C ILE A 332 -4.42 11.55 -15.72
N ALA A 333 -3.92 11.65 -16.95
CA ALA A 333 -2.97 12.68 -17.36
C ALA A 333 -3.53 14.09 -17.12
N GLY A 334 -4.80 14.35 -17.46
CA GLY A 334 -5.41 15.67 -17.29
C GLY A 334 -5.40 16.16 -15.84
N ILE A 335 -5.54 15.26 -14.86
CA ILE A 335 -5.52 15.65 -13.44
C ILE A 335 -4.12 15.78 -12.90
N PHE A 336 -3.19 14.91 -13.29
CA PHE A 336 -1.79 15.10 -12.93
C PHE A 336 -1.26 16.43 -13.50
N ASP A 337 -1.65 16.80 -14.72
CA ASP A 337 -1.37 18.10 -15.32
C ASP A 337 -1.98 19.24 -14.49
N PHE A 338 -3.25 19.11 -14.08
CA PHE A 338 -3.91 20.10 -13.22
C PHE A 338 -3.20 20.28 -11.87
N ASN A 339 -2.94 19.17 -11.16
CA ASN A 339 -2.28 19.17 -9.86
C ASN A 339 -0.85 19.73 -9.93
N TYR A 340 -0.11 19.39 -10.98
CA TYR A 340 1.22 19.94 -11.20
C TYR A 340 1.19 21.45 -11.47
N ASN A 341 0.21 21.94 -12.23
CA ASN A 341 0.04 23.38 -12.44
C ASN A 341 -0.34 24.11 -11.14
N THR A 342 -1.18 23.51 -10.29
CA THR A 342 -1.46 24.05 -8.95
C THR A 342 -0.20 24.06 -8.09
N TYR A 343 0.58 22.98 -8.11
CA TYR A 343 1.89 22.93 -7.47
C TYR A 343 2.79 24.07 -7.94
N LEU A 344 2.95 24.29 -9.24
CA LEU A 344 3.79 25.37 -9.76
C LEU A 344 3.29 26.78 -9.40
N ALA A 345 1.98 26.94 -9.17
CA ALA A 345 1.40 28.22 -8.75
C ALA A 345 1.69 28.55 -7.27
N THR A 346 1.85 27.52 -6.44
CA THR A 346 1.98 27.67 -4.98
C THR A 346 3.40 27.40 -4.48
N CYS A 347 4.12 26.49 -5.13
CA CYS A 347 5.45 26.04 -4.76
C CYS A 347 6.54 26.65 -5.64
N SER A 348 7.74 26.76 -5.08
CA SER A 348 8.96 27.03 -5.84
C SER A 348 9.76 25.74 -6.05
N PRO A 349 9.68 25.08 -7.22
CA PRO A 349 10.43 23.84 -7.52
C PRO A 349 11.94 24.06 -7.71
N LYS A 350 12.47 25.26 -7.47
CA LYS A 350 13.90 25.57 -7.63
C LYS A 350 14.79 24.66 -6.78
N ASP A 351 14.28 24.21 -5.63
CA ASP A 351 14.98 23.31 -4.71
C ASP A 351 14.82 21.83 -5.10
N THR A 352 14.04 21.53 -6.14
CA THR A 352 13.73 20.19 -6.65
C THR A 352 13.91 20.16 -8.18
N PRO A 353 15.16 20.12 -8.69
CA PRO A 353 15.45 20.32 -10.11
C PRO A 353 14.70 19.39 -11.08
N TYR A 354 14.42 18.15 -10.67
CA TYR A 354 13.69 17.18 -11.48
C TYR A 354 12.19 17.52 -11.67
N LEU A 355 11.65 18.41 -10.84
CA LEU A 355 10.31 19.00 -10.97
C LEU A 355 10.34 20.38 -11.64
N LEU A 356 11.48 20.82 -12.19
CA LEU A 356 11.47 22.04 -12.98
C LEU A 356 10.71 21.79 -14.29
N PRO A 357 9.84 22.73 -14.71
CA PRO A 357 9.14 22.59 -15.97
C PRO A 357 10.14 22.55 -17.12
N ILE A 358 10.02 21.53 -17.96
CA ILE A 358 10.74 21.39 -19.21
C ILE A 358 9.78 21.62 -20.39
N ARG A 359 10.35 21.91 -21.57
CA ARG A 359 9.56 21.89 -22.80
C ARG A 359 9.31 20.43 -23.19
N THR A 360 8.06 20.00 -23.14
CA THR A 360 7.65 18.71 -23.69
C THR A 360 6.95 18.89 -25.03
N SER A 361 6.74 17.79 -25.77
CA SER A 361 5.92 17.76 -26.98
C SER A 361 4.45 18.16 -26.72
N ARG A 362 3.98 17.99 -25.47
CA ARG A 362 2.59 18.19 -25.05
C ARG A 362 2.33 19.54 -24.39
N SER A 363 3.34 20.14 -23.74
CA SER A 363 3.20 21.40 -23.01
C SER A 363 4.55 22.03 -22.63
N ALA A 364 4.61 23.36 -22.55
CA ALA A 364 5.78 24.11 -22.06
C ALA A 364 5.92 24.16 -20.52
N LYS A 365 5.03 23.48 -19.78
CA LYS A 365 4.92 23.58 -18.31
C LYS A 365 4.67 22.22 -17.63
N LEU A 366 5.40 21.16 -18.01
CA LEU A 366 5.34 19.86 -17.33
C LEU A 366 6.74 19.48 -16.80
N PRO A 367 6.87 18.65 -15.74
CA PRO A 367 8.17 18.17 -15.27
C PRO A 367 8.77 17.19 -16.30
N SER A 368 9.94 16.61 -16.01
CA SER A 368 10.47 15.53 -16.86
C SER A 368 9.51 14.33 -16.93
N LEU A 369 9.59 13.52 -17.97
CA LEU A 369 8.68 12.37 -18.13
C LEU A 369 8.82 11.37 -16.98
N GLU A 370 10.04 11.16 -16.48
CA GLU A 370 10.32 10.24 -15.35
C GLU A 370 9.70 10.79 -14.08
N ALA A 371 9.89 12.08 -13.82
CA ALA A 371 9.25 12.74 -12.69
C ALA A 371 7.73 12.63 -12.84
N TYR A 372 7.16 12.93 -14.01
CA TYR A 372 5.73 12.81 -14.26
C TYR A 372 5.19 11.40 -13.96
N LEU A 373 5.83 10.38 -14.53
CA LEU A 373 5.43 8.98 -14.39
C LEU A 373 5.65 8.44 -12.98
N GLN A 374 6.64 8.96 -12.24
CA GLN A 374 6.78 8.69 -10.81
C GLN A 374 5.47 9.04 -10.08
N PHE A 375 4.92 10.25 -10.27
CA PHE A 375 3.67 10.62 -9.59
C PHE A 375 2.47 9.87 -10.17
N VAL A 376 2.42 9.61 -11.49
CA VAL A 376 1.34 8.82 -12.11
C VAL A 376 1.25 7.41 -11.55
N HIS A 377 2.35 6.65 -11.57
CA HIS A 377 2.33 5.25 -11.13
C HIS A 377 2.43 5.10 -9.63
N GLY A 378 2.95 6.12 -8.94
CA GLY A 378 2.94 6.21 -7.50
C GLY A 378 1.63 6.74 -6.93
N TRP A 379 0.80 7.46 -7.68
CA TRP A 379 -0.34 8.25 -7.16
C TRP A 379 0.01 9.19 -6.00
N VAL A 380 1.23 9.71 -5.97
CA VAL A 380 1.62 10.65 -4.91
C VAL A 380 1.29 12.10 -5.30
N PRO A 381 0.99 12.98 -4.33
CA PRO A 381 0.90 14.42 -4.56
C PRO A 381 2.27 15.03 -4.84
N PHE A 382 2.32 16.15 -5.56
CA PHE A 382 3.54 16.93 -5.82
C PHE A 382 4.05 17.70 -4.58
N ARG A 383 3.81 17.25 -3.34
CA ARG A 383 4.24 17.95 -2.10
C ARG A 383 5.74 17.81 -1.84
N VAL A 384 6.57 18.24 -2.78
CA VAL A 384 8.04 18.15 -2.71
C VAL A 384 8.65 19.55 -2.66
N GLY A 385 9.46 19.80 -1.64
CA GLY A 385 10.25 21.02 -1.48
C GLY A 385 9.97 21.76 -0.16
N PRO A 386 10.95 22.52 0.36
CA PRO A 386 10.87 23.18 1.67
C PRO A 386 9.80 24.27 1.74
N ASN A 387 9.41 24.84 0.60
CA ASN A 387 8.48 25.96 0.49
C ASN A 387 7.04 25.54 0.10
N CYS A 388 6.72 24.25 0.16
CA CYS A 388 5.44 23.74 -0.36
C CYS A 388 4.28 23.70 0.65
N GLY A 389 4.54 23.92 1.93
CA GLY A 389 3.52 23.84 2.98
C GLY A 389 2.79 22.48 3.04
N THR A 390 2.05 22.22 4.12
CA THR A 390 1.34 20.95 4.31
C THR A 390 -0.08 20.94 3.71
N ALA A 391 -0.58 22.03 3.13
CA ALA A 391 -2.03 22.24 2.99
C ALA A 391 -2.58 22.76 1.65
N GLN A 392 -1.80 22.94 0.58
CA GLN A 392 -2.30 23.72 -0.58
C GLN A 392 -2.22 23.09 -1.97
N VAL A 393 -1.43 22.03 -2.19
CA VAL A 393 -1.57 21.23 -3.41
C VAL A 393 -2.59 20.14 -3.08
N PRO A 394 -3.78 20.14 -3.71
CA PRO A 394 -4.73 19.09 -3.52
C PRO A 394 -4.05 17.76 -3.82
N ASP A 395 -4.31 16.76 -2.98
CA ASP A 395 -4.18 15.40 -3.46
C ASP A 395 -5.05 15.27 -4.71
N LEU A 396 -4.81 14.26 -5.55
CA LEU A 396 -5.82 13.91 -6.54
C LEU A 396 -7.17 13.84 -5.83
N PRO A 397 -8.21 14.50 -6.37
CA PRO A 397 -9.43 14.74 -5.62
C PRO A 397 -9.87 13.41 -5.03
N PRO A 398 -9.95 13.30 -3.69
CA PRO A 398 -10.39 12.07 -3.07
C PRO A 398 -11.79 11.77 -3.58
N VAL A 399 -12.23 10.54 -3.34
CA VAL A 399 -13.53 9.99 -3.75
C VAL A 399 -14.73 10.79 -3.20
N GLU A 400 -14.52 11.93 -2.56
CA GLU A 400 -15.55 12.82 -2.03
C GLU A 400 -15.74 14.08 -2.89
N PHE A 401 -14.75 14.52 -3.71
CA PHE A 401 -14.83 15.79 -4.44
C PHE A 401 -14.06 15.85 -5.79
N PRO A 402 -14.27 14.94 -6.77
CA PRO A 402 -13.78 15.16 -8.13
C PRO A 402 -14.47 16.38 -8.76
N PRO A 403 -13.71 17.27 -9.42
CA PRO A 403 -14.29 18.31 -10.27
C PRO A 403 -15.23 17.68 -11.31
N SER A 404 -16.35 18.35 -11.61
CA SER A 404 -17.33 17.90 -12.62
C SER A 404 -16.72 17.59 -14.00
N GLN A 405 -15.56 18.18 -14.30
CA GLN A 405 -14.77 17.94 -15.51
C GLN A 405 -14.01 16.60 -15.55
N TRP A 406 -13.78 15.91 -14.41
CA TRP A 406 -12.94 14.71 -14.35
C TRP A 406 -13.61 13.44 -13.77
N GLY A 407 -14.80 13.55 -13.16
CA GLY A 407 -15.66 12.41 -12.85
C GLY A 407 -15.03 11.32 -11.95
N TYR A 408 -15.20 10.04 -12.32
CA TYR A 408 -14.83 8.81 -11.57
C TYR A 408 -13.32 8.54 -11.44
N THR A 409 -12.47 9.55 -11.28
CA THR A 409 -11.02 9.40 -11.52
C THR A 409 -10.33 8.39 -10.60
N VAL A 410 -10.62 8.39 -9.29
CA VAL A 410 -10.00 7.42 -8.37
C VAL A 410 -10.35 5.99 -8.76
N ILE A 411 -11.61 5.76 -9.14
CA ILE A 411 -12.07 4.47 -9.65
C ILE A 411 -11.33 4.14 -10.95
N ASN A 412 -11.23 5.10 -11.87
CA ASN A 412 -10.54 4.88 -13.14
C ASN A 412 -9.06 4.54 -12.96
N TYR A 413 -8.42 5.15 -11.98
CA TYR A 413 -7.04 4.85 -11.67
C TYR A 413 -6.86 3.48 -11.04
N GLN A 414 -7.67 3.13 -10.04
CA GLN A 414 -7.64 1.79 -9.44
C GLN A 414 -7.92 0.72 -10.51
N GLN A 415 -8.86 0.98 -11.41
CA GLN A 415 -9.17 0.07 -12.50
C GLN A 415 -7.97 -0.12 -13.43
N LEU A 416 -7.26 0.96 -13.72
CA LEU A 416 -6.07 0.96 -14.55
C LEU A 416 -4.86 0.31 -13.85
N GLN A 417 -4.66 0.53 -12.54
CA GLN A 417 -3.62 -0.13 -11.73
C GLN A 417 -3.79 -1.65 -11.68
N TYR A 418 -5.04 -2.11 -11.64
CA TYR A 418 -5.42 -3.52 -11.62
C TYR A 418 -5.98 -4.00 -12.97
N ASP A 419 -5.50 -3.43 -14.08
CA ASP A 419 -5.98 -3.76 -15.44
C ASP A 419 -5.90 -5.27 -15.74
N PHE A 420 -4.85 -5.94 -15.26
CA PHE A 420 -4.64 -7.39 -15.32
C PHE A 420 -5.77 -8.22 -14.71
N MET A 421 -6.53 -7.65 -13.77
CA MET A 421 -7.72 -8.27 -13.19
C MET A 421 -9.00 -7.72 -13.83
N ASN A 422 -9.13 -6.39 -13.90
CA ASN A 422 -10.38 -5.73 -14.25
C ASN A 422 -10.76 -5.92 -15.72
N PHE A 423 -9.78 -6.05 -16.60
CA PHE A 423 -10.01 -6.20 -18.04
C PHE A 423 -9.65 -7.60 -18.55
N ALA A 424 -9.31 -8.55 -17.68
CA ALA A 424 -8.85 -9.89 -18.07
C ALA A 424 -9.78 -10.61 -19.07
N ASN A 425 -11.09 -10.41 -18.93
CA ASN A 425 -12.12 -11.03 -19.76
C ASN A 425 -12.67 -10.09 -20.86
N ASP A 426 -12.19 -8.85 -20.95
CA ASP A 426 -12.66 -7.91 -21.96
C ASP A 426 -12.01 -8.22 -23.32
N PRO A 427 -12.78 -8.41 -24.41
CA PRO A 427 -12.23 -8.78 -25.71
C PRO A 427 -11.31 -7.70 -26.31
N VAL A 428 -11.46 -6.44 -25.90
CA VAL A 428 -10.76 -5.27 -26.44
C VAL A 428 -9.74 -4.72 -25.45
N LEU A 429 -10.13 -4.59 -24.19
CA LEU A 429 -9.32 -3.97 -23.13
C LEU A 429 -8.40 -4.95 -22.43
N LYS A 430 -8.50 -6.27 -22.70
CA LYS A 430 -7.63 -7.25 -22.05
C LYS A 430 -6.16 -6.86 -22.16
N PRO A 431 -5.44 -6.87 -21.02
CA PRO A 431 -4.02 -6.62 -21.04
C PRO A 431 -3.35 -7.79 -21.76
N VAL A 432 -2.54 -7.44 -22.74
CA VAL A 432 -1.57 -8.36 -23.32
C VAL A 432 -0.20 -7.99 -22.75
N GLU A 433 0.74 -8.93 -22.80
CA GLU A 433 2.11 -8.67 -22.35
C GLU A 433 2.68 -7.40 -23.02
N GLY A 434 3.13 -6.48 -22.17
CA GLY A 434 3.68 -5.18 -22.58
C GLY A 434 2.66 -4.05 -22.73
N ARG A 435 1.37 -4.31 -22.54
CA ARG A 435 0.32 -3.25 -22.50
C ARG A 435 -0.27 -3.01 -21.12
N GLN A 436 0.27 -3.65 -20.09
CA GLN A 436 -0.12 -3.39 -18.70
C GLN A 436 0.28 -1.97 -18.29
N PHE A 437 -0.62 -1.28 -17.60
CA PHE A 437 -0.34 0.04 -17.03
C PHE A 437 0.76 -0.04 -15.97
N ASN A 438 0.66 -0.99 -15.03
CA ASN A 438 1.63 -1.11 -13.95
C ASN A 438 1.93 -2.58 -13.62
N LYS A 439 2.90 -3.16 -14.34
CA LYS A 439 3.29 -4.57 -14.14
C LYS A 439 3.77 -4.86 -12.71
N TYR A 440 4.28 -3.86 -11.99
CA TYR A 440 4.65 -4.04 -10.59
C TYR A 440 3.45 -4.40 -9.72
N VAL A 441 2.28 -3.77 -9.95
CA VAL A 441 1.04 -4.10 -9.21
C VAL A 441 0.60 -5.52 -9.53
N GLU A 442 0.65 -5.94 -10.79
CA GLU A 442 0.42 -7.35 -11.16
C GLU A 442 1.42 -8.29 -10.48
N PHE A 443 2.68 -7.89 -10.35
CA PHE A 443 3.69 -8.70 -9.66
C PHE A 443 3.38 -8.90 -8.17
N ILE A 444 2.95 -7.85 -7.47
CA ILE A 444 2.56 -7.93 -6.05
C ILE A 444 1.28 -8.74 -5.88
N HIS A 445 0.23 -8.42 -6.62
CA HIS A 445 -1.13 -8.90 -6.35
C HIS A 445 -1.56 -10.08 -7.21
N GLY A 446 -0.84 -10.37 -8.29
CA GLY A 446 -1.15 -11.46 -9.18
C GLY A 446 -1.11 -12.82 -8.46
N PRO A 447 -1.84 -13.82 -8.98
CA PRO A 447 -1.91 -15.14 -8.36
C PRO A 447 -0.60 -15.92 -8.53
N GLN A 448 -0.28 -16.76 -7.54
CA GLN A 448 0.78 -17.75 -7.63
C GLN A 448 0.60 -18.72 -8.82
N PRO A 449 1.67 -19.38 -9.31
CA PRO A 449 3.05 -19.38 -8.79
C PRO A 449 3.97 -18.30 -9.35
N ASN A 450 3.51 -17.50 -10.31
CA ASN A 450 4.35 -16.55 -11.05
C ASN A 450 4.47 -15.17 -10.38
N PHE A 451 3.61 -14.90 -9.40
CA PHE A 451 3.47 -13.62 -8.71
C PHE A 451 3.44 -13.83 -7.19
N LEU A 452 3.43 -12.75 -6.42
CA LEU A 452 3.57 -12.84 -4.97
C LEU A 452 2.27 -13.20 -4.24
N ASP A 453 1.12 -13.03 -4.90
CA ASP A 453 -0.21 -13.12 -4.28
C ASP A 453 -0.25 -12.41 -2.92
N ALA A 454 0.29 -11.20 -2.88
CA ALA A 454 0.37 -10.40 -1.66
C ALA A 454 -0.81 -9.43 -1.58
N SER A 455 -1.40 -9.29 -0.39
CA SER A 455 -2.30 -8.18 -0.07
C SER A 455 -1.45 -7.04 0.51
N ALA A 456 -0.64 -6.39 -0.33
CA ALA A 456 0.35 -5.40 0.11
C ALA A 456 0.25 -4.11 -0.71
N TYR A 457 0.72 -3.00 -0.15
CA TYR A 457 0.65 -1.68 -0.78
C TYR A 457 1.65 -1.59 -1.94
N ALA A 458 1.19 -1.56 -3.19
CA ALA A 458 2.06 -1.52 -4.37
C ALA A 458 2.24 -0.11 -4.98
N TYR A 459 1.35 0.85 -4.67
CA TYR A 459 1.38 2.25 -5.11
C TYR A 459 0.65 3.15 -4.10
N SER A 460 0.87 4.46 -4.12
CA SER A 460 0.44 5.38 -3.07
C SER A 460 -0.97 6.00 -3.22
N ILE A 461 -2.05 5.32 -2.82
CA ILE A 461 -3.27 6.04 -2.34
C ILE A 461 -4.08 5.28 -1.29
N ASP A 462 -3.38 4.61 -0.38
CA ASP A 462 -3.97 3.60 0.50
C ASP A 462 -4.70 2.56 -0.36
N ASP A 463 -3.93 1.72 -1.07
CA ASP A 463 -4.44 0.61 -1.86
C ASP A 463 -5.55 -0.01 -1.04
N LEU A 464 -6.77 0.06 -1.58
CA LEU A 464 -8.00 -0.15 -0.82
C LEU A 464 -7.94 -1.51 -0.10
N GLN A 465 -7.17 -2.45 -0.65
CA GLN A 465 -6.89 -3.77 -0.11
C GLN A 465 -5.75 -3.83 0.92
N SER A 466 -4.78 -2.91 0.92
CA SER A 466 -3.56 -3.00 1.73
C SER A 466 -3.64 -2.33 3.12
N PHE A 467 -4.51 -1.34 3.30
CA PHE A 467 -4.68 -0.65 4.59
C PHE A 467 -5.78 -1.30 5.42
N GLN A 468 -5.39 -1.93 6.52
CA GLN A 468 -6.29 -2.68 7.40
C GLN A 468 -6.46 -1.99 8.74
N HIS A 469 -7.69 -1.98 9.25
CA HIS A 469 -8.04 -1.47 10.57
C HIS A 469 -8.89 -2.51 11.30
N PHE A 470 -8.34 -3.10 12.35
CA PHE A 470 -9.04 -4.12 13.14
C PHE A 470 -8.84 -3.89 14.64
N PRO A 471 -9.82 -4.23 15.49
CA PRO A 471 -9.58 -4.30 16.93
C PRO A 471 -8.45 -5.29 17.24
N GLY A 472 -7.52 -4.88 18.10
CA GLY A 472 -6.41 -5.72 18.55
C GLY A 472 -5.57 -5.03 19.62
N ASP A 473 -4.71 -5.78 20.27
CA ASP A 473 -3.78 -5.29 21.31
C ASP A 473 -2.31 -5.40 20.89
N GLY A 474 -2.04 -5.88 19.67
CA GLY A 474 -0.71 -6.03 19.12
C GLY A 474 -0.70 -6.60 17.70
N LEU A 475 0.49 -7.03 17.25
CA LEU A 475 0.73 -7.54 15.91
C LEU A 475 1.62 -8.78 15.92
N VAL A 476 1.32 -9.73 15.02
CA VAL A 476 2.16 -10.86 14.67
C VAL A 476 2.72 -10.64 13.28
N PHE A 477 4.01 -10.96 13.12
CA PHE A 477 4.70 -10.99 11.86
C PHE A 477 5.28 -12.38 11.64
N THR A 478 5.10 -12.89 10.43
CA THR A 478 5.67 -14.16 9.98
C THR A 478 6.47 -13.91 8.71
N ILE A 479 7.59 -14.60 8.59
CA ILE A 479 8.50 -14.46 7.45
C ILE A 479 8.66 -15.84 6.83
N GLY A 480 8.41 -15.95 5.53
CA GLY A 480 8.62 -17.20 4.80
C GLY A 480 7.60 -18.31 5.11
N GLY A 481 6.36 -17.96 5.43
CA GLY A 481 5.29 -18.92 5.74
C GLY A 481 4.14 -18.28 6.52
N GLY A 482 3.04 -19.01 6.69
CA GLY A 482 1.90 -18.59 7.53
C GLY A 482 1.96 -19.08 8.98
N ASN A 483 2.96 -19.89 9.33
CA ASN A 483 3.07 -20.50 10.66
C ASN A 483 3.21 -19.43 11.76
N GLY A 484 2.33 -19.48 12.75
CA GLY A 484 2.27 -18.48 13.84
C GLY A 484 1.22 -17.39 13.63
N LEU A 485 0.66 -17.23 12.44
CA LEU A 485 -0.47 -16.32 12.22
C LEU A 485 -1.71 -16.85 12.95
N PRO A 486 -2.40 -16.02 13.74
CA PRO A 486 -3.64 -16.41 14.42
C PRO A 486 -4.72 -16.86 13.43
N ASN A 487 -4.81 -16.21 12.27
CA ASN A 487 -5.67 -16.57 11.16
C ASN A 487 -4.83 -16.95 9.95
N GLN A 488 -5.05 -18.14 9.41
CA GLN A 488 -4.33 -18.68 8.26
C GLN A 488 -4.92 -18.20 6.92
N ASN A 489 -6.03 -17.47 6.93
CA ASN A 489 -6.63 -16.92 5.74
C ASN A 489 -6.04 -15.54 5.45
N LYS A 490 -5.69 -15.32 4.17
CA LYS A 490 -5.36 -13.99 3.66
C LYS A 490 -6.57 -13.08 3.80
N ILE A 491 -6.36 -11.81 4.11
CA ILE A 491 -7.44 -10.83 4.03
C ILE A 491 -7.92 -10.78 2.57
N PRO A 492 -9.22 -11.02 2.33
CA PRO A 492 -9.76 -10.84 0.99
C PRO A 492 -9.58 -9.37 0.58
N PRO A 493 -9.42 -9.09 -0.72
CA PRO A 493 -9.50 -7.73 -1.25
C PRO A 493 -10.62 -6.95 -0.56
N LYS A 494 -10.34 -5.74 -0.06
CA LYS A 494 -11.39 -4.94 0.55
C LYS A 494 -12.50 -4.73 -0.49
N PRO A 495 -13.77 -4.99 -0.15
CA PRO A 495 -14.84 -4.68 -1.06
C PRO A 495 -14.74 -3.22 -1.48
N PRO A 496 -15.17 -2.88 -2.70
CA PRO A 496 -15.40 -1.49 -3.07
C PRO A 496 -16.23 -0.82 -1.95
N LEU A 497 -15.66 0.17 -1.28
CA LEU A 497 -16.34 0.91 -0.21
C LEU A 497 -17.57 1.63 -0.80
N PRO A 498 -18.60 1.96 -0.01
CA PRO A 498 -19.77 2.69 -0.49
C PRO A 498 -19.38 4.17 -0.66
N ALA A 499 -18.63 4.45 -1.72
CA ALA A 499 -18.22 5.80 -2.06
C ALA A 499 -19.30 6.51 -2.89
N GLN A 500 -19.31 7.84 -2.90
CA GLN A 500 -20.35 8.65 -3.57
C GLN A 500 -20.42 8.44 -5.09
N TRP A 501 -19.42 7.79 -5.68
CA TRP A 501 -19.28 7.56 -7.12
C TRP A 501 -19.47 6.11 -7.53
N TYR A 502 -20.01 5.25 -6.68
CA TYR A 502 -20.56 4.00 -7.18
C TYR A 502 -21.90 4.28 -7.85
N PHE A 503 -22.26 3.48 -8.86
CA PHE A 503 -23.54 3.62 -9.53
C PHE A 503 -24.69 3.44 -8.56
N PHE A 504 -24.53 2.52 -7.62
CA PHE A 504 -25.35 2.41 -6.43
C PHE A 504 -24.59 1.69 -5.33
N THR A 505 -25.12 1.75 -4.11
CA THR A 505 -24.56 1.06 -2.94
C THR A 505 -25.55 0.01 -2.43
N VAL A 506 -25.04 -1.10 -1.92
CA VAL A 506 -25.81 -2.06 -1.11
C VAL A 506 -25.28 -1.99 0.31
N THR A 507 -26.10 -1.55 1.25
CA THR A 507 -25.75 -1.48 2.67
C THR A 507 -26.33 -2.68 3.38
N PHE A 508 -25.47 -3.41 4.09
CA PHE A 508 -25.89 -4.53 4.93
C PHE A 508 -26.08 -4.01 6.34
N GLY A 509 -27.33 -3.95 6.81
CA GLY A 509 -27.66 -3.28 8.08
C GLY A 509 -26.70 -3.60 9.22
N GLY A 510 -26.27 -2.56 9.94
CA GLY A 510 -25.41 -2.61 11.12
C GLY A 510 -26.01 -1.83 12.29
N LEU A 511 -25.66 -2.21 13.53
CA LEU A 511 -26.01 -1.44 14.72
C LEU A 511 -24.84 -0.49 15.04
N PRO A 512 -25.07 0.83 15.14
CA PRO A 512 -24.02 1.80 15.48
C PRO A 512 -23.33 1.50 16.82
N ASN A 513 -24.04 0.81 17.72
CA ASN A 513 -23.54 0.32 19.00
C ASN A 513 -24.11 -1.09 19.23
N PRO A 514 -23.46 -2.16 18.72
CA PRO A 514 -23.98 -3.51 18.92
C PRO A 514 -23.97 -3.85 20.43
N PRO A 515 -25.05 -4.41 20.98
CA PRO A 515 -25.07 -4.82 22.38
C PRO A 515 -23.98 -5.87 22.66
N LYS A 516 -23.49 -5.92 23.90
CA LYS A 516 -22.69 -7.09 24.34
C LYS A 516 -23.53 -8.34 24.12
N GLN A 517 -22.91 -9.38 23.58
CA GLN A 517 -23.53 -10.62 23.08
C GLN A 517 -24.74 -11.13 23.90
N PRO A 518 -25.71 -11.81 23.25
CA PRO A 518 -25.65 -12.37 21.89
C PRO A 518 -26.24 -11.47 20.79
N PHE A 519 -25.48 -11.25 19.70
CA PHE A 519 -25.90 -10.56 18.48
C PHE A 519 -25.35 -11.33 17.26
N VAL A 520 -26.16 -11.54 16.22
CA VAL A 520 -25.81 -12.27 14.99
C VAL A 520 -25.17 -11.31 13.98
N ARG A 521 -23.95 -11.61 13.51
CA ARG A 521 -23.23 -10.75 12.57
C ARG A 521 -23.21 -11.33 11.17
N TRP A 522 -22.95 -10.48 10.18
CA TRP A 522 -22.61 -10.93 8.84
C TRP A 522 -21.20 -11.53 8.82
N LYS A 523 -21.05 -12.61 8.06
CA LYS A 523 -19.81 -13.38 7.90
C LYS A 523 -19.26 -13.24 6.48
N LYS A 524 -20.11 -13.45 5.46
CA LYS A 524 -19.72 -13.31 4.05
C LYS A 524 -20.76 -12.56 3.23
N PHE A 525 -20.35 -12.01 2.09
CA PHE A 525 -21.23 -11.53 1.03
C PHE A 525 -20.78 -12.05 -0.34
N GLY A 526 -21.64 -11.95 -1.33
CA GLY A 526 -21.38 -12.32 -2.71
C GLY A 526 -22.03 -11.30 -3.64
N ILE A 527 -21.29 -10.92 -4.69
CA ILE A 527 -21.75 -9.98 -5.72
C ILE A 527 -21.98 -10.76 -7.01
N CYS A 528 -23.19 -10.67 -7.54
CA CYS A 528 -23.68 -11.43 -8.70
C CYS A 528 -23.47 -12.95 -8.57
N LYS A 529 -23.56 -13.47 -7.35
CA LYS A 529 -23.42 -14.88 -7.01
C LYS A 529 -24.48 -15.27 -5.97
N SER A 530 -25.04 -16.46 -6.13
CA SER A 530 -25.97 -17.04 -5.16
C SER A 530 -25.28 -17.51 -3.88
N THR A 531 -23.98 -17.79 -3.94
CA THR A 531 -23.20 -18.25 -2.79
C THR A 531 -22.22 -17.16 -2.38
N PRO A 532 -22.28 -16.67 -1.13
CA PRO A 532 -21.33 -15.70 -0.60
C PRO A 532 -19.90 -16.25 -0.60
N ASP A 533 -18.96 -15.48 -1.14
CA ASP A 533 -17.56 -15.87 -1.31
C ASP A 533 -16.56 -14.85 -0.77
N TRP A 534 -17.01 -13.67 -0.35
CA TRP A 534 -16.19 -12.60 0.22
C TRP A 534 -16.47 -12.46 1.71
N GLU A 535 -15.43 -12.42 2.56
CA GLU A 535 -15.63 -12.18 3.99
C GLU A 535 -15.89 -10.70 4.30
N PHE A 536 -16.75 -10.42 5.27
CA PHE A 536 -16.86 -9.07 5.81
C PHE A 536 -15.61 -8.73 6.63
N VAL A 537 -14.90 -7.69 6.21
CA VAL A 537 -13.66 -7.21 6.86
C VAL A 537 -13.96 -6.75 8.30
N ASN A 538 -15.10 -6.09 8.55
CA ASN A 538 -15.52 -5.73 9.90
C ASN A 538 -16.81 -6.47 10.29
N ARG A 539 -16.68 -7.52 11.11
CA ARG A 539 -17.84 -8.27 11.63
C ARG A 539 -18.70 -7.46 12.61
N SER A 540 -18.16 -6.36 13.14
CA SER A 540 -18.82 -5.55 14.18
C SER A 540 -19.75 -4.49 13.59
N ASN A 541 -19.45 -4.00 12.38
CA ASN A 541 -20.26 -3.03 11.68
C ASN A 541 -20.08 -3.25 10.16
N PRO A 542 -20.99 -3.98 9.51
CA PRO A 542 -20.89 -4.26 8.09
C PRO A 542 -21.19 -2.97 7.33
N ASP A 543 -20.13 -2.26 6.94
CA ASP A 543 -20.24 -1.13 6.03
C ASP A 543 -20.85 -1.58 4.69
N GLY A 544 -21.52 -0.66 4.00
CA GLY A 544 -22.06 -0.97 2.68
C GLY A 544 -20.99 -1.35 1.66
N ILE A 545 -21.42 -2.00 0.59
CA ILE A 545 -20.62 -2.26 -0.61
C ILE A 545 -21.03 -1.27 -1.70
N GLY A 546 -20.05 -0.60 -2.30
CA GLY A 546 -20.24 0.17 -3.51
C GLY A 546 -20.27 -0.76 -4.72
N LEU A 547 -21.27 -0.63 -5.60
CA LEU A 547 -21.35 -1.44 -6.81
C LEU A 547 -21.10 -0.56 -8.04
N ASP A 548 -19.97 -0.83 -8.69
CA ASP A 548 -19.65 -0.26 -10.01
C ASP A 548 -20.03 -1.31 -11.03
N VAL A 549 -21.15 -1.09 -11.69
CA VAL A 549 -21.71 -2.02 -12.66
C VAL A 549 -20.83 -2.22 -13.90
N ARG A 550 -19.89 -1.31 -14.17
CA ARG A 550 -18.87 -1.49 -15.21
C ARG A 550 -17.87 -2.58 -14.84
N LEU A 551 -17.74 -2.87 -13.54
CA LEU A 551 -16.86 -3.90 -13.00
C LEU A 551 -17.55 -5.26 -12.82
N LEU A 552 -18.85 -5.34 -13.06
CA LEU A 552 -19.58 -6.59 -12.92
C LEU A 552 -19.42 -7.40 -14.23
N PRO A 553 -18.84 -8.62 -14.18
CA PRO A 553 -18.55 -9.42 -15.38
C PRO A 553 -19.79 -9.83 -16.17
N GLN A 554 -20.98 -9.58 -15.62
CA GLN A 554 -22.28 -9.71 -16.28
C GLN A 554 -23.14 -8.52 -15.87
N GLN A 555 -23.99 -8.05 -16.78
CA GLN A 555 -24.84 -6.90 -16.55
C GLN A 555 -25.54 -7.00 -15.18
N PRO A 556 -25.60 -5.92 -14.38
CA PRO A 556 -26.26 -5.92 -13.07
C PRO A 556 -27.72 -6.37 -13.13
N GLN A 557 -28.34 -6.33 -14.32
CA GLN A 557 -29.63 -6.93 -14.55
C GLN A 557 -29.57 -8.46 -14.36
N GLY A 558 -30.19 -8.90 -13.27
CA GLY A 558 -30.19 -10.28 -12.81
C GLY A 558 -29.08 -10.63 -11.84
N CYS A 559 -28.25 -9.67 -11.43
CA CYS A 559 -27.21 -9.85 -10.42
C CYS A 559 -27.84 -10.23 -9.07
N VAL A 560 -27.47 -11.39 -8.55
CA VAL A 560 -27.85 -11.83 -7.21
C VAL A 560 -26.84 -11.30 -6.20
N ILE A 561 -27.32 -10.52 -5.24
CA ILE A 561 -26.56 -10.15 -4.06
C ILE A 561 -26.88 -11.19 -2.98
N SER A 562 -25.83 -11.77 -2.40
CA SER A 562 -25.96 -12.77 -1.33
C SER A 562 -25.16 -12.38 -0.10
N ALA A 563 -25.59 -12.86 1.08
CA ALA A 563 -24.85 -12.75 2.33
C ALA A 563 -25.02 -13.99 3.21
N GLU A 564 -24.02 -14.32 4.01
CA GLU A 564 -23.99 -15.40 5.01
C GLU A 564 -23.80 -14.76 6.38
N ASP A 565 -24.57 -15.18 7.38
CA ASP A 565 -24.36 -14.78 8.77
C ASP A 565 -23.44 -15.75 9.54
N GLU A 566 -23.05 -15.40 10.77
CA GLU A 566 -22.20 -16.27 11.61
C GLU A 566 -22.85 -17.60 11.99
N LYS A 567 -24.18 -17.75 11.80
CA LYS A 567 -24.92 -19.01 12.00
C LYS A 567 -25.01 -19.84 10.71
N GLY A 568 -24.41 -19.38 9.61
CA GLY A 568 -24.42 -20.05 8.31
C GLY A 568 -25.71 -19.86 7.51
N LYS A 569 -26.57 -18.92 7.91
CA LYS A 569 -27.81 -18.61 7.21
C LYS A 569 -27.52 -17.76 5.98
N ILE A 570 -28.15 -18.08 4.85
CA ILE A 570 -27.91 -17.40 3.57
C ILE A 570 -29.08 -16.50 3.21
N TYR A 571 -28.76 -15.26 2.86
CA TYR A 571 -29.69 -14.19 2.52
C TYR A 571 -29.44 -13.78 1.07
N ARG A 572 -30.50 -13.52 0.30
CA ARG A 572 -30.36 -13.16 -1.11
C ARG A 572 -31.41 -12.16 -1.56
N PHE A 573 -31.03 -11.33 -2.52
CA PHE A 573 -31.96 -10.59 -3.37
C PHE A 573 -31.35 -10.43 -4.76
N LYS A 574 -32.18 -10.24 -5.78
CA LYS A 574 -31.77 -10.08 -7.16
C LYS A 574 -32.10 -8.68 -7.64
N ILE A 575 -31.19 -8.07 -8.39
CA ILE A 575 -31.39 -6.74 -8.98
C ILE A 575 -32.02 -6.93 -10.37
N LEU A 576 -33.22 -6.40 -10.58
CA LEU A 576 -34.03 -6.67 -11.78
C LEU A 576 -33.91 -5.62 -12.89
N LYS A 577 -33.61 -4.37 -12.54
CA LYS A 577 -33.56 -3.28 -13.50
C LYS A 577 -32.37 -2.38 -13.25
N TYR A 578 -31.63 -2.12 -14.32
CA TYR A 578 -30.49 -1.24 -14.37
C TYR A 578 -30.36 -0.63 -15.77
N ASP A 579 -30.07 0.67 -15.89
CA ASP A 579 -29.91 1.35 -17.18
C ASP A 579 -28.52 2.03 -17.31
N MET A 580 -27.76 1.59 -18.30
CA MET A 580 -26.55 2.24 -18.81
C MET A 580 -26.82 2.70 -20.24
N SER A 581 -27.53 3.81 -20.41
CA SER A 581 -27.67 4.45 -21.72
C SER A 581 -26.52 5.45 -21.91
N PRO A 582 -25.51 5.18 -22.75
CA PRO A 582 -24.55 6.19 -23.16
C PRO A 582 -25.16 7.10 -24.25
N PRO A 583 -24.60 8.30 -24.53
CA PRO A 583 -23.70 9.09 -23.70
C PRO A 583 -24.51 10.20 -23.01
N LEU A 584 -23.93 10.85 -22.01
CA LEU A 584 -24.42 12.04 -21.28
C LEU A 584 -24.80 11.69 -19.86
N PHE A 585 -23.98 12.20 -18.95
CA PHE A 585 -24.42 12.54 -17.62
C PHE A 585 -25.76 13.29 -17.67
N PRO A 586 -26.69 13.03 -16.73
CA PRO A 586 -26.55 12.14 -15.59
C PRO A 586 -26.90 10.68 -15.91
N ILE A 587 -26.11 9.76 -15.36
CA ILE A 587 -26.39 8.31 -15.41
C ILE A 587 -27.52 8.00 -14.42
N HIS A 588 -28.58 7.35 -14.89
CA HIS A 588 -29.68 6.89 -14.06
C HIS A 588 -29.65 5.36 -13.88
N ALA A 589 -29.20 4.88 -12.72
CA ALA A 589 -29.21 3.43 -12.44
C ALA A 589 -30.63 2.84 -12.49
N TRP A 590 -31.60 3.53 -11.89
CA TRP A 590 -33.04 3.25 -11.97
C TRP A 590 -33.85 4.55 -11.76
N PRO A 591 -35.17 4.57 -12.06
CA PRO A 591 -36.01 5.76 -11.88
C PRO A 591 -35.99 6.31 -10.44
N ASN A 592 -36.30 7.60 -10.29
CA ASN A 592 -36.45 8.21 -8.97
C ASN A 592 -37.43 7.41 -8.11
N PHE A 593 -37.02 7.13 -6.88
CA PHE A 593 -37.76 6.34 -5.92
C PHE A 593 -37.51 6.94 -4.55
N LYS A 594 -38.59 7.44 -3.95
CA LYS A 594 -38.61 7.92 -2.58
C LYS A 594 -39.52 6.97 -1.82
N PRO A 595 -39.01 6.23 -0.81
CA PRO A 595 -39.85 5.30 -0.06
C PRO A 595 -40.99 6.08 0.61
N GLU A 596 -42.23 5.67 0.33
CA GLU A 596 -43.44 6.26 0.92
C GLU A 596 -43.61 5.86 2.41
N ALA A 597 -42.92 4.80 2.83
CA ALA A 597 -42.82 4.32 4.20
C ALA A 597 -41.47 3.60 4.42
N PRO A 598 -41.00 3.39 5.67
CA PRO A 598 -39.86 2.53 5.93
C PRO A 598 -40.11 1.12 5.37
N LYS A 599 -39.07 0.48 4.81
CA LYS A 599 -39.11 -0.93 4.34
C LYS A 599 -39.94 -1.16 3.07
N VAL A 600 -39.94 -0.20 2.14
CA VAL A 600 -40.57 -0.34 0.83
C VAL A 600 -39.52 -0.13 -0.25
N PHE A 601 -39.42 -1.06 -1.20
CA PHE A 601 -38.55 -0.97 -2.39
C PHE A 601 -39.40 -1.08 -3.66
N ASP A 602 -38.85 -0.67 -4.81
CA ASP A 602 -39.50 -0.88 -6.12
C ASP A 602 -39.32 -2.35 -6.54
N PRO A 603 -40.41 -3.14 -6.66
CA PRO A 603 -40.32 -4.55 -7.08
C PRO A 603 -39.82 -4.73 -8.52
N ASN A 604 -39.75 -3.66 -9.31
CA ASN A 604 -39.09 -3.69 -10.62
C ASN A 604 -37.56 -3.57 -10.52
N VAL A 605 -37.03 -3.18 -9.35
CA VAL A 605 -35.59 -3.04 -9.10
C VAL A 605 -35.06 -4.19 -8.25
N ILE A 606 -35.83 -4.67 -7.27
CA ILE A 606 -35.41 -5.73 -6.35
C ILE A 606 -36.38 -6.92 -6.40
N ASP A 607 -35.83 -8.13 -6.54
CA ASP A 607 -36.54 -9.39 -6.50
C ASP A 607 -36.08 -10.25 -5.32
N CYS A 608 -37.03 -10.54 -4.44
CA CYS A 608 -36.82 -11.34 -3.24
C CYS A 608 -37.08 -12.84 -3.43
N SER A 609 -37.55 -13.28 -4.60
CA SER A 609 -37.86 -14.69 -4.87
C SER A 609 -36.64 -15.61 -4.79
N VAL A 610 -35.44 -15.05 -4.91
CA VAL A 610 -34.17 -15.78 -4.78
C VAL A 610 -33.74 -16.02 -3.33
N SER A 611 -34.39 -15.38 -2.35
CA SER A 611 -34.11 -15.54 -0.93
C SER A 611 -34.62 -16.90 -0.43
N PRO A 612 -33.83 -17.68 0.31
CA PRO A 612 -34.30 -18.89 0.97
C PRO A 612 -35.55 -18.66 1.84
N PRO A 613 -36.45 -19.66 2.01
CA PRO A 613 -37.71 -19.49 2.75
C PRO A 613 -37.55 -18.94 4.17
N ASP A 614 -36.47 -19.33 4.86
CA ASP A 614 -36.14 -18.91 6.21
C ASP A 614 -35.55 -17.49 6.29
N THR A 615 -35.18 -16.88 5.15
CA THR A 615 -34.70 -15.49 5.03
C THR A 615 -35.57 -14.61 4.13
N ALA A 616 -36.67 -15.14 3.59
CA ALA A 616 -37.56 -14.39 2.70
C ALA A 616 -38.12 -13.12 3.36
N GLY A 617 -38.51 -13.21 4.63
CA GLY A 617 -39.02 -12.08 5.42
C GLY A 617 -37.99 -10.98 5.71
N TRP A 618 -36.68 -11.26 5.57
CA TRP A 618 -35.63 -10.24 5.65
C TRP A 618 -35.57 -9.42 4.36
N CYS A 619 -35.69 -10.07 3.19
CA CYS A 619 -35.60 -9.38 1.91
C CYS A 619 -36.78 -8.42 1.69
N ALA A 620 -37.98 -8.80 2.14
CA ALA A 620 -39.16 -7.95 2.12
C ALA A 620 -39.01 -6.64 2.92
N GLN A 621 -37.98 -6.52 3.76
CA GLN A 621 -37.71 -5.33 4.57
C GLN A 621 -36.59 -4.45 4.01
N ILE A 622 -36.08 -4.76 2.81
CA ILE A 622 -35.10 -3.93 2.13
C ILE A 622 -35.70 -2.54 1.86
N ASN A 623 -34.87 -1.51 1.98
CA ASN A 623 -35.21 -0.15 1.62
C ASN A 623 -34.39 0.28 0.40
N GLN A 624 -34.96 1.11 -0.46
CA GLN A 624 -34.30 1.63 -1.64
C GLN A 624 -34.37 3.16 -1.63
N LEU A 625 -33.27 3.80 -2.00
CA LEU A 625 -33.22 5.23 -2.28
C LEU A 625 -32.78 5.43 -3.73
N ALA A 626 -33.52 6.26 -4.47
CA ALA A 626 -33.11 6.69 -5.79
C ALA A 626 -33.42 8.18 -5.96
N LYS A 627 -32.37 9.00 -5.99
CA LYS A 627 -32.45 10.44 -6.19
C LYS A 627 -31.60 10.83 -7.39
N ALA A 628 -32.22 11.45 -8.38
CA ALA A 628 -31.53 12.10 -9.49
C ALA A 628 -30.58 13.20 -9.01
N ALA A 629 -29.62 13.55 -9.86
CA ALA A 629 -28.72 14.67 -9.61
C ALA A 629 -29.50 15.99 -9.45
N VAL A 630 -29.10 16.81 -8.49
CA VAL A 630 -29.67 18.16 -8.27
C VAL A 630 -28.51 19.15 -8.16
N GLY A 631 -28.36 20.03 -9.16
CA GLY A 631 -27.23 20.95 -9.24
C GLY A 631 -25.90 20.20 -9.31
N ASN A 632 -24.97 20.52 -8.41
CA ASN A 632 -23.68 19.83 -8.29
C ASN A 632 -23.73 18.56 -7.42
N THR A 633 -24.91 18.18 -6.93
CA THR A 633 -25.06 16.97 -6.11
C THR A 633 -25.16 15.75 -7.03
N PRO A 634 -24.25 14.76 -6.92
CA PRO A 634 -24.32 13.55 -7.73
C PRO A 634 -25.61 12.76 -7.41
N PRO A 635 -26.11 11.96 -8.36
CA PRO A 635 -27.26 11.11 -8.11
C PRO A 635 -26.96 10.11 -6.99
N GLN A 636 -27.95 9.80 -6.15
CA GLN A 636 -27.81 8.85 -5.04
C GLN A 636 -28.70 7.63 -5.29
N TYR A 637 -28.07 6.48 -5.42
CA TYR A 637 -28.74 5.19 -5.53
C TYR A 637 -28.24 4.27 -4.42
N SER A 638 -29.14 3.80 -3.55
CA SER A 638 -28.79 2.86 -2.50
C SER A 638 -29.88 1.82 -2.27
N ILE A 639 -29.44 0.63 -1.89
CA ILE A 639 -30.25 -0.47 -1.39
C ILE A 639 -29.77 -0.72 0.03
N SER A 640 -30.66 -0.71 1.00
CA SER A 640 -30.36 -0.93 2.41
C SER A 640 -31.08 -2.16 2.91
N THR A 641 -30.32 -3.16 3.34
CA THR A 641 -30.88 -4.38 3.92
C THR A 641 -30.99 -4.26 5.43
N PRO A 642 -31.91 -4.99 6.07
CA PRO A 642 -31.91 -5.15 7.52
C PRO A 642 -30.66 -5.90 8.04
N VAL A 643 -30.48 -5.86 9.36
CA VAL A 643 -29.55 -6.75 10.10
C VAL A 643 -29.94 -8.24 9.93
N PRO A 644 -29.03 -9.19 10.23
CA PRO A 644 -29.36 -10.62 10.22
C PRO A 644 -30.58 -10.95 11.09
N ILE A 645 -31.37 -11.94 10.64
CA ILE A 645 -32.52 -12.47 11.40
C ILE A 645 -32.05 -13.01 12.75
N GLY A 646 -32.80 -12.68 13.80
CA GLY A 646 -32.48 -13.07 15.18
C GLY A 646 -31.87 -11.94 16.00
N ASN A 647 -31.61 -10.78 15.40
CA ASN A 647 -31.34 -9.54 16.10
C ASN A 647 -32.64 -8.75 16.32
N THR A 648 -32.78 -8.12 17.50
CA THR A 648 -33.85 -7.15 17.73
C THR A 648 -33.63 -5.90 16.87
N PRO A 649 -34.69 -5.38 16.21
CA PRO A 649 -34.62 -4.19 15.35
C PRO A 649 -34.03 -2.95 16.01
#